data_AF-A0A1C3YLQ2-F1
#
_entry.id   AF-A0A1C3YLQ2-F1
#
_cell.length_a   1.000
_cell.length_b   1.000
_cell.length_c   1.000
_cell.angle_alpha   90.00
_cell.angle_beta   90.00
_cell.angle_gamma   90.00
#
_symmetry.space_group_name_H-M   'P 1'
#
loop_
_entity.id
_entity.type
_entity.pdbx_description
1 polymer ?
#
loop_
_entity_poly.entity_id
_entity_poly.type
_entity_poly.pdbx_seq_one_letter_code
_entity_poly.pdbx_strand_id
1 'polypeptide(L)'
;MENIDIAIIGTGPAGLVALKNLREQGFNAVAFERRESVGGLWAYSDNTDYTTALDDTTVNVSKFVSGFSDFPMPKDYPPFPSRRQMQQYFEAYATHFDLHKHIGFGVTVHRVLRNSSDSKWNVHCSYTDGQSVRPFHKVVFSTGCETMPVWPSMHGRKEFKGTVLHAQQYRDYKKNDLDAKRVMVVGIGNTGCDIAMSLCKHVSKTYLAYRRGRFVVSRYENSGVPTDSQIPWPVLRLKYLMDYYLPTLSKWATDKFMTNKMINDSAKHEPDDGKISERQRLGIAEKRIRGEWRLVPCPSMAHRNPAAQEDIFPAFHNKDIIPMQGFVDFAGEDTVLLADGTTVEVDVVIFATGYRHDFSIMPELEMNGAAGMGLQIAKTTEKEQTPEDKEQEPSLPRLYQMVFPPKRATSIAFLSWLAPQEAVWCVSELASMAVAQAWVADFALKQNHNLPTPYQPSSILPTEKEMEADVDLYHTWWRKEWKTDHSMMEGYVRGHSFYRFLHEMAGTGLYSYLDHPLSFKGWWLWWNDRNLWRWLARGPMNSYSWRLFDTNPDDIPGCGRKAWAGARTAVQETICKRIIAFKETCLDADSKSYVLATSGSINNNPEHSNENMTHGFIIEFRNDAHRVYFLNVDVAYKEVFEHIDPNYDDFLALGLTDGVYGPSLMQ
;
A
#
# COMPACT_ATOMS: atom_id res chain seq x y z
N MET A 1 -15.96 -16.12 -23.59
CA MET A 1 -15.42 -14.93 -24.28
C MET A 1 -14.00 -15.22 -24.81
N GLU A 2 -13.71 -16.47 -25.17
CA GLU A 2 -12.34 -16.95 -25.43
C GLU A 2 -11.72 -16.38 -26.71
N ASN A 3 -12.52 -15.81 -27.61
CA ASN A 3 -12.01 -15.16 -28.82
C ASN A 3 -11.62 -13.69 -28.62
N ILE A 4 -11.74 -13.15 -27.40
CA ILE A 4 -11.35 -11.78 -27.06
C ILE A 4 -9.97 -11.81 -26.41
N ASP A 5 -8.95 -11.59 -27.23
CA ASP A 5 -7.56 -11.43 -26.79
C ASP A 5 -7.34 -10.14 -26.01
N ILE A 6 -6.75 -10.26 -24.82
CA ILE A 6 -6.40 -9.13 -23.95
C ILE A 6 -4.91 -9.18 -23.64
N ALA A 7 -4.21 -8.06 -23.85
CA ALA A 7 -2.84 -7.89 -23.39
C ALA A 7 -2.79 -7.22 -22.02
N ILE A 8 -1.99 -7.75 -21.11
CA ILE A 8 -1.70 -7.13 -19.81
C ILE A 8 -0.21 -6.78 -19.78
N ILE A 9 0.11 -5.53 -19.45
CA ILE A 9 1.49 -5.04 -19.51
C ILE A 9 2.04 -4.92 -18.10
N GLY A 10 2.99 -5.80 -17.76
CA GLY A 10 3.57 -5.96 -16.44
C GLY A 10 2.81 -6.96 -15.57
N THR A 11 3.55 -7.75 -14.80
CA THR A 11 3.05 -8.73 -13.82
C THR A 11 3.51 -8.40 -12.39
N GLY A 12 3.60 -7.09 -12.10
CA GLY A 12 3.47 -6.62 -10.73
C GLY A 12 2.11 -7.00 -10.12
N PRO A 13 1.86 -6.68 -8.83
CA PRO A 13 0.67 -7.14 -8.12
C PRO A 13 -0.64 -6.85 -8.88
N ALA A 14 -0.77 -5.64 -9.46
CA ALA A 14 -1.92 -5.21 -10.24
C ALA A 14 -2.14 -6.04 -11.53
N GLY A 15 -1.07 -6.36 -12.27
CA GLY A 15 -1.16 -7.13 -13.50
C GLY A 15 -1.44 -8.61 -13.24
N LEU A 16 -0.88 -9.14 -12.16
CA LEU A 16 -1.09 -10.52 -11.74
C LEU A 16 -2.57 -10.81 -11.41
N VAL A 17 -3.18 -9.94 -10.59
CA VAL A 17 -4.62 -10.06 -10.26
C VAL A 17 -5.51 -9.73 -11.44
N ALA A 18 -5.12 -8.81 -12.33
CA ALA A 18 -5.86 -8.55 -13.57
C ALA A 18 -5.87 -9.78 -14.49
N LEU A 19 -4.74 -10.49 -14.61
CA LEU A 19 -4.65 -11.73 -15.37
C LEU A 19 -5.60 -12.78 -14.78
N LYS A 20 -5.54 -13.00 -13.46
CA LYS A 20 -6.45 -13.92 -12.77
C LYS A 20 -7.92 -13.56 -13.01
N ASN A 21 -8.30 -12.32 -12.74
CA ASN A 21 -9.70 -11.88 -12.80
C ASN A 21 -10.26 -11.90 -14.23
N LEU A 22 -9.47 -11.55 -15.25
CA LEU A 22 -9.91 -11.63 -16.64
C LEU A 22 -10.04 -13.08 -17.14
N ARG A 23 -9.11 -13.96 -16.74
CA ARG A 23 -9.20 -15.40 -17.05
C ARG A 23 -10.37 -16.07 -16.35
N GLU A 24 -10.66 -15.69 -15.10
CA GLU A 24 -11.83 -16.15 -14.33
C GLU A 24 -13.16 -15.80 -15.05
N GLN A 25 -13.21 -14.71 -15.80
CA GLN A 25 -14.35 -14.34 -16.63
C GLN A 25 -14.34 -14.97 -18.04
N GLY A 26 -13.36 -15.81 -18.36
CA GLY A 26 -13.29 -16.52 -19.64
C GLY A 26 -12.80 -15.68 -20.83
N PHE A 27 -12.02 -14.61 -20.59
CA PHE A 27 -11.27 -13.89 -21.63
C PHE A 27 -9.96 -14.60 -21.97
N ASN A 28 -9.47 -14.41 -23.20
CA ASN A 28 -8.12 -14.84 -23.58
C ASN A 28 -7.07 -13.79 -23.19
N ALA A 29 -6.83 -13.65 -21.88
CA ALA A 29 -5.84 -12.72 -21.36
C ALA A 29 -4.43 -13.35 -21.33
N VAL A 30 -3.44 -12.59 -21.80
CA VAL A 30 -2.00 -12.90 -21.69
C VAL A 30 -1.26 -11.69 -21.15
N ALA A 31 -0.20 -11.92 -20.38
CA ALA A 31 0.62 -10.86 -19.82
C ALA A 31 2.03 -10.83 -20.41
N PHE A 32 2.61 -9.63 -20.49
CA PHE A 32 4.00 -9.40 -20.89
C PHE A 32 4.77 -8.82 -19.71
N GLU A 33 5.85 -9.48 -19.30
CA GLU A 33 6.70 -9.08 -18.18
C GLU A 33 8.15 -8.96 -18.64
N ARG A 34 8.78 -7.82 -18.34
CA ARG A 34 10.19 -7.57 -18.70
C ARG A 34 11.17 -8.31 -17.79
N ARG A 35 10.75 -8.64 -16.57
CA ARG A 35 11.50 -9.44 -15.60
C ARG A 35 11.35 -10.94 -15.90
N GLU A 36 12.09 -11.76 -15.15
CA GLU A 36 12.06 -13.22 -15.23
C GLU A 36 11.06 -13.87 -14.25
N SER A 37 10.43 -13.07 -13.40
CA SER A 37 9.47 -13.51 -12.38
C SER A 37 8.35 -12.48 -12.18
N VAL A 38 7.23 -12.92 -11.59
CA VAL A 38 6.14 -12.00 -11.21
C VAL A 38 6.53 -11.16 -9.99
N GLY A 39 5.70 -10.18 -9.61
CA GLY A 39 5.86 -9.41 -8.37
C GLY A 39 6.33 -7.97 -8.56
N GLY A 40 6.82 -7.60 -9.75
CA GLY A 40 7.11 -6.21 -10.11
C GLY A 40 8.19 -5.57 -9.22
N LEU A 41 7.82 -4.58 -8.40
CA LEU A 41 8.72 -3.90 -7.46
C LEU A 41 9.39 -4.90 -6.48
N TRP A 42 8.66 -5.92 -6.06
CA TRP A 42 9.08 -6.91 -5.07
C TRP A 42 10.02 -7.98 -5.63
N ALA A 43 10.05 -8.11 -6.96
CA ALA A 43 10.98 -8.95 -7.69
C ALA A 43 12.32 -8.22 -7.76
N TYR A 44 13.30 -8.69 -6.98
CA TYR A 44 14.63 -8.10 -6.97
C TYR A 44 15.26 -8.19 -8.37
N SER A 45 16.01 -7.15 -8.76
CA SER A 45 16.82 -7.19 -9.98
C SER A 45 18.09 -6.38 -9.80
N ASP A 46 19.22 -6.94 -10.23
CA ASP A 46 20.50 -6.23 -10.30
C ASP A 46 20.55 -5.19 -11.42
N ASN A 47 19.58 -5.21 -12.36
CA ASN A 47 19.49 -4.18 -13.40
C ASN A 47 19.07 -2.84 -12.77
N THR A 48 19.98 -1.85 -12.79
CA THR A 48 19.81 -0.52 -12.17
C THR A 48 18.80 0.38 -12.87
N ASP A 49 18.32 -0.01 -14.06
CA ASP A 49 17.24 0.69 -14.77
C ASP A 49 15.85 0.32 -14.22
N TYR A 50 15.78 -0.73 -13.39
CA TYR A 50 14.55 -1.19 -12.79
C TYR A 50 14.48 -0.78 -11.33
N THR A 51 13.39 -0.12 -10.96
CA THR A 51 13.05 0.13 -9.55
C THR A 51 12.74 -1.20 -8.86
N THR A 52 13.36 -1.43 -7.71
CA THR A 52 13.12 -2.60 -6.88
C THR A 52 13.13 -2.21 -5.41
N ALA A 53 12.33 -2.90 -4.60
CA ALA A 53 12.50 -2.86 -3.15
C ALA A 53 13.85 -3.49 -2.77
N LEU A 54 14.46 -3.00 -1.70
CA LEU A 54 15.77 -3.46 -1.24
C LEU A 54 15.62 -4.71 -0.37
N ASP A 55 16.72 -5.41 -0.14
CA ASP A 55 16.69 -6.67 0.60
C ASP A 55 16.26 -6.54 2.07
N ASP A 56 16.54 -5.39 2.66
CA ASP A 56 16.13 -4.98 4.01
C ASP A 56 14.78 -4.26 4.06
N THR A 57 14.17 -3.97 2.90
CA THR A 57 12.85 -3.35 2.85
C THR A 57 11.81 -4.26 3.48
N THR A 58 11.10 -3.70 4.45
CA THR A 58 9.92 -4.32 5.07
C THR A 58 8.67 -3.62 4.58
N VAL A 59 7.58 -4.39 4.43
CA VAL A 59 6.31 -3.85 3.96
C VAL A 59 5.73 -2.88 5.00
N ASN A 60 5.14 -1.77 4.54
CA ASN A 60 4.57 -0.74 5.41
C ASN A 60 3.13 -1.00 5.87
N VAL A 61 2.46 -2.00 5.28
CA VAL A 61 1.10 -2.44 5.60
C VAL A 61 1.13 -3.88 6.11
N SER A 62 0.32 -4.16 7.11
CA SER A 62 0.35 -5.46 7.78
C SER A 62 -0.32 -6.54 6.94
N LYS A 63 0.09 -7.80 7.14
CA LYS A 63 -0.51 -8.98 6.49
C LYS A 63 -2.00 -9.13 6.77
N PHE A 64 -2.49 -8.49 7.83
CA PHE A 64 -3.89 -8.54 8.25
C PHE A 64 -4.82 -7.74 7.35
N VAL A 65 -4.31 -6.74 6.64
CA VAL A 65 -5.11 -5.88 5.74
C VAL A 65 -4.67 -5.96 4.27
N SER A 66 -3.59 -6.71 3.98
CA SER A 66 -2.91 -6.65 2.68
C SER A 66 -2.84 -7.95 1.89
N GLY A 67 -3.51 -9.04 2.31
CA GLY A 67 -3.68 -10.23 1.46
C GLY A 67 -4.58 -9.94 0.25
N PHE A 68 -4.51 -10.76 -0.79
CA PHE A 68 -5.52 -10.78 -1.86
C PHE A 68 -6.81 -11.45 -1.40
N SER A 69 -7.94 -11.02 -1.94
CA SER A 69 -9.28 -11.33 -1.43
C SER A 69 -9.64 -12.82 -1.40
N ASP A 70 -8.99 -13.65 -2.22
CA ASP A 70 -9.16 -15.10 -2.30
C ASP A 70 -7.88 -15.89 -2.01
N PHE A 71 -6.86 -15.23 -1.46
CA PHE A 71 -5.57 -15.87 -1.18
C PHE A 71 -4.89 -15.23 0.06
N PRO A 72 -5.20 -15.70 1.28
CA PRO A 72 -4.61 -15.14 2.48
C PRO A 72 -3.08 -15.27 2.53
N MET A 73 -2.42 -14.30 3.16
CA MET A 73 -0.98 -14.43 3.42
C MET A 73 -0.69 -15.61 4.36
N PRO A 74 0.48 -16.28 4.19
CA PRO A 74 0.88 -17.39 5.05
C PRO A 74 0.85 -17.05 6.55
N LYS A 75 0.50 -18.04 7.37
CA LYS A 75 0.30 -17.84 8.82
C LYS A 75 1.60 -17.45 9.53
N ASP A 76 2.71 -18.01 9.08
CA ASP A 76 4.09 -17.89 9.58
C ASP A 76 4.81 -16.59 9.17
N TYR A 77 4.24 -15.79 8.26
CA TYR A 77 4.81 -14.48 7.96
C TYR A 77 4.72 -13.56 9.18
N PRO A 78 5.68 -12.64 9.41
CA PRO A 78 5.53 -11.61 10.42
C PRO A 78 4.38 -10.65 10.06
N PRO A 79 3.86 -9.82 11.00
CA PRO A 79 2.86 -8.81 10.73
C PRO A 79 3.22 -7.91 9.54
N PHE A 80 4.49 -7.56 9.39
CA PHE A 80 5.02 -6.82 8.24
C PHE A 80 6.05 -7.68 7.50
N PRO A 81 5.65 -8.35 6.40
CA PRO A 81 6.54 -9.22 5.65
C PRO A 81 7.76 -8.49 5.09
N SER A 82 8.88 -9.21 4.96
CA SER A 82 10.04 -8.74 4.20
C SER A 82 9.75 -8.69 2.69
N ARG A 83 10.58 -7.98 1.93
CA ARG A 83 10.55 -8.01 0.46
C ARG A 83 10.55 -9.44 -0.11
N ARG A 84 11.40 -10.32 0.44
CA ARG A 84 11.53 -11.71 -0.02
C ARG A 84 10.23 -12.49 0.18
N GLN A 85 9.59 -12.32 1.33
CA GLN A 85 8.30 -12.95 1.64
C GLN A 85 7.18 -12.44 0.74
N MET A 86 7.16 -11.14 0.42
CA MET A 86 6.20 -10.61 -0.56
C MET A 86 6.41 -11.18 -1.96
N GLN A 87 7.66 -11.28 -2.41
CA GLN A 87 7.97 -11.92 -3.69
C GLN A 87 7.48 -13.38 -3.72
N GLN A 88 7.75 -14.14 -2.66
CA GLN A 88 7.27 -15.51 -2.52
C GLN A 88 5.74 -15.60 -2.51
N TYR A 89 5.06 -14.65 -1.89
CA TYR A 89 3.60 -14.59 -1.87
C TYR A 89 3.00 -14.37 -3.26
N PHE A 90 3.57 -13.46 -4.07
CA PHE A 90 3.11 -13.25 -5.44
C PHE A 90 3.40 -14.44 -6.35
N GLU A 91 4.56 -15.08 -6.19
CA GLU A 91 4.90 -16.32 -6.92
C GLU A 91 3.95 -17.47 -6.54
N ALA A 92 3.64 -17.61 -5.24
CA ALA A 92 2.69 -18.60 -4.75
C ALA A 92 1.27 -18.35 -5.27
N TYR A 93 0.83 -17.08 -5.36
CA TYR A 93 -0.43 -16.71 -5.99
C TYR A 93 -0.45 -17.10 -7.48
N ALA A 94 0.61 -16.77 -8.22
CA ALA A 94 0.73 -17.11 -9.63
C ALA A 94 0.71 -18.62 -9.87
N THR A 95 1.34 -19.40 -8.99
CA THR A 95 1.33 -20.86 -9.03
C THR A 95 -0.04 -21.42 -8.67
N HIS A 96 -0.68 -20.94 -7.60
CA HIS A 96 -1.97 -21.42 -7.11
C HIS A 96 -3.08 -21.30 -8.17
N PHE A 97 -3.09 -20.20 -8.92
CA PHE A 97 -4.07 -19.94 -9.97
C PHE A 97 -3.57 -20.32 -11.38
N ASP A 98 -2.44 -21.05 -11.48
CA ASP A 98 -1.84 -21.53 -12.73
C ASP A 98 -1.69 -20.43 -13.81
N LEU A 99 -1.15 -19.27 -13.39
CA LEU A 99 -1.05 -18.06 -14.21
C LEU A 99 0.21 -18.04 -15.08
N HIS A 100 1.29 -18.73 -14.70
CA HIS A 100 2.58 -18.68 -15.40
C HIS A 100 2.48 -19.02 -16.89
N LYS A 101 1.63 -19.98 -17.26
CA LYS A 101 1.40 -20.38 -18.66
C LYS A 101 0.79 -19.27 -19.54
N HIS A 102 0.31 -18.19 -18.92
CA HIS A 102 -0.27 -17.03 -19.60
C HIS A 102 0.65 -15.80 -19.57
N ILE A 103 1.88 -15.93 -19.08
CA ILE A 103 2.84 -14.84 -18.92
C ILE A 103 4.04 -15.07 -19.85
N GLY A 104 4.34 -14.07 -20.68
CA GLY A 104 5.61 -14.00 -21.41
C GLY A 104 6.63 -13.19 -20.63
N PHE A 105 7.59 -13.87 -19.98
CA PHE A 105 8.72 -13.25 -19.29
C PHE A 105 9.83 -12.81 -20.25
N GLY A 106 10.68 -11.88 -19.82
CA GLY A 106 11.72 -11.29 -20.66
C GLY A 106 11.18 -10.47 -21.85
N VAL A 107 9.91 -10.06 -21.80
CA VAL A 107 9.25 -9.30 -22.87
C VAL A 107 9.02 -7.87 -22.43
N THR A 108 9.67 -6.92 -23.10
CA THR A 108 9.47 -5.48 -22.86
C THR A 108 8.47 -4.92 -23.85
N VAL A 109 7.37 -4.34 -23.36
CA VAL A 109 6.43 -3.57 -24.19
C VAL A 109 6.87 -2.12 -24.22
N HIS A 110 7.08 -1.58 -25.42
CA HIS A 110 7.52 -0.19 -25.59
C HIS A 110 6.37 0.76 -25.92
N ARG A 111 5.41 0.31 -26.74
CA ARG A 111 4.31 1.13 -27.22
C ARG A 111 3.06 0.30 -27.48
N VAL A 112 1.91 0.93 -27.27
CA VAL A 112 0.59 0.42 -27.62
C VAL A 112 -0.09 1.47 -28.49
N LEU A 113 -0.42 1.08 -29.72
CA LEU A 113 -1.00 1.97 -30.72
C LEU A 113 -2.34 1.42 -31.21
N ARG A 114 -3.32 2.30 -31.42
CA ARG A 114 -4.57 1.88 -32.04
C ARG A 114 -4.34 1.56 -33.51
N ASN A 115 -4.77 0.38 -33.94
CA ASN A 115 -4.82 0.03 -35.34
C ASN A 115 -6.08 0.63 -35.99
N SER A 116 -5.90 1.38 -37.06
CA SER A 116 -7.00 2.01 -37.80
C SER A 116 -7.80 1.02 -38.64
N SER A 117 -7.22 -0.12 -39.04
CA SER A 117 -7.86 -1.06 -39.97
C SER A 117 -8.86 -2.02 -39.32
N ASP A 118 -8.58 -2.50 -38.10
CA ASP A 118 -9.35 -3.54 -37.42
C ASP A 118 -9.81 -3.17 -36.01
N SER A 119 -9.57 -1.91 -35.60
CA SER A 119 -9.89 -1.42 -34.26
C SER A 119 -9.22 -2.17 -33.09
N LYS A 120 -8.21 -3.01 -33.36
CA LYS A 120 -7.39 -3.64 -32.33
C LYS A 120 -6.26 -2.72 -31.86
N TRP A 121 -5.57 -3.14 -30.82
CA TRP A 121 -4.39 -2.49 -30.26
C TRP A 121 -3.14 -3.26 -30.66
N ASN A 122 -2.23 -2.59 -31.36
CA ASN A 122 -0.92 -3.13 -31.71
C ASN A 122 0.03 -2.92 -30.53
N VAL A 123 0.44 -4.02 -29.91
CA VAL A 123 1.40 -4.04 -28.80
C VAL A 123 2.79 -4.32 -29.38
N HIS A 124 3.68 -3.34 -29.25
CA HIS A 124 5.05 -3.42 -29.73
C HIS A 124 5.96 -3.98 -28.64
N CYS A 125 6.45 -5.20 -28.86
CA CYS A 125 7.24 -5.96 -27.90
C CYS A 125 8.67 -6.15 -28.40
N SER A 126 9.64 -6.08 -27.48
CA SER A 126 10.99 -6.60 -27.66
C SER A 126 11.19 -7.84 -26.79
N TYR A 127 11.81 -8.84 -27.40
CA TYR A 127 12.23 -10.11 -26.82
C TYR A 127 13.75 -10.16 -26.81
N THR A 128 14.31 -11.21 -26.21
CA THR A 128 15.76 -11.47 -26.26
C THR A 128 16.26 -11.71 -27.70
N ASP A 129 15.40 -12.22 -28.59
CA ASP A 129 15.74 -12.66 -29.95
C ASP A 129 15.18 -11.77 -31.08
N GLY A 130 14.46 -10.68 -30.75
CA GLY A 130 13.95 -9.76 -31.75
C GLY A 130 12.81 -8.87 -31.29
N GLN A 131 12.14 -8.22 -32.24
CA GLN A 131 10.97 -7.38 -31.99
C GLN A 131 9.76 -7.95 -32.70
N SER A 132 8.58 -7.82 -32.09
CA SER A 132 7.32 -8.19 -32.73
C SER A 132 6.21 -7.19 -32.42
N VAL A 133 5.19 -7.16 -33.28
CA VAL A 133 3.97 -6.40 -33.07
C VAL A 133 2.82 -7.38 -33.03
N ARG A 134 2.04 -7.37 -31.94
CA ARG A 134 0.93 -8.30 -31.73
C ARG A 134 -0.39 -7.54 -31.55
N PRO A 135 -1.45 -7.89 -32.31
CA PRO A 135 -2.75 -7.23 -32.20
C PRO A 135 -3.59 -7.84 -31.06
N PHE A 136 -4.29 -6.99 -30.29
CA PHE A 136 -5.17 -7.38 -29.19
C PHE A 136 -6.49 -6.59 -29.21
N HIS A 137 -7.58 -7.19 -28.74
CA HIS A 137 -8.87 -6.48 -28.67
C HIS A 137 -8.89 -5.46 -27.52
N LYS A 138 -8.23 -5.78 -26.41
CA LYS A 138 -8.17 -4.92 -25.22
C LYS A 138 -6.77 -4.93 -24.61
N VAL A 139 -6.43 -3.89 -23.85
CA VAL A 139 -5.14 -3.77 -23.16
C VAL A 139 -5.34 -3.26 -21.73
N VAL A 140 -4.64 -3.87 -20.78
CA VAL A 140 -4.54 -3.41 -19.40
C VAL A 140 -3.10 -2.96 -19.13
N PHE A 141 -2.92 -1.72 -18.70
CA PHE A 141 -1.63 -1.18 -18.27
C PHE A 141 -1.43 -1.39 -16.77
N SER A 142 -0.44 -2.19 -16.40
CA SER A 142 -0.05 -2.49 -15.02
C SER A 142 1.46 -2.32 -14.82
N THR A 143 2.01 -1.26 -15.41
CA THR A 143 3.46 -0.96 -15.48
C THR A 143 4.07 -0.44 -14.17
N GLY A 144 3.24 -0.11 -13.16
CA GLY A 144 3.65 0.50 -11.89
C GLY A 144 3.83 2.02 -11.96
N CYS A 145 3.81 2.72 -10.83
CA CYS A 145 3.96 4.19 -10.78
C CYS A 145 5.40 4.66 -10.50
N GLU A 146 6.28 3.76 -10.06
CA GLU A 146 7.68 4.05 -9.76
C GLU A 146 8.63 3.70 -10.91
N THR A 147 8.37 4.18 -12.12
CA THR A 147 9.16 3.82 -13.31
C THR A 147 10.20 4.86 -13.69
N MET A 148 9.83 6.15 -13.71
CA MET A 148 10.72 7.24 -14.15
C MET A 148 11.32 7.98 -12.95
N PRO A 149 12.65 7.98 -12.75
CA PRO A 149 13.28 8.66 -11.62
C PRO A 149 13.17 10.19 -11.74
N VAL A 150 12.90 10.87 -10.62
CA VAL A 150 12.75 12.34 -10.60
C VAL A 150 14.01 12.99 -10.06
N TRP A 151 14.81 13.61 -10.92
CA TRP A 151 16.04 14.30 -10.54
C TRP A 151 15.81 15.78 -10.19
N PRO A 152 16.55 16.37 -9.23
CA PRO A 152 16.57 17.83 -9.02
C PRO A 152 17.54 18.54 -9.99
N SER A 153 17.50 19.88 -9.99
CA SER A 153 18.55 20.74 -10.57
C SER A 153 19.89 20.42 -9.93
N MET A 154 20.93 20.32 -10.76
CA MET A 154 22.30 20.10 -10.30
C MET A 154 23.27 20.87 -11.21
N HIS A 155 23.27 22.21 -11.16
CA HIS A 155 24.11 23.03 -12.04
C HIS A 155 25.60 22.79 -11.74
N GLY A 156 25.95 22.60 -10.46
CA GLY A 156 27.30 22.26 -10.01
C GLY A 156 27.74 20.82 -10.25
N ARG A 157 26.90 19.96 -10.87
CA ARG A 157 27.20 18.51 -11.03
C ARG A 157 28.54 18.24 -11.72
N LYS A 158 28.95 19.10 -12.66
CA LYS A 158 30.20 18.94 -13.42
C LYS A 158 31.45 19.08 -12.55
N GLU A 159 31.37 19.84 -11.47
CA GLU A 159 32.49 20.08 -10.55
C GLU A 159 32.56 18.98 -9.48
N PHE A 160 31.42 18.40 -9.10
CA PHE A 160 31.35 17.34 -8.11
C PHE A 160 31.96 16.02 -8.61
N LYS A 161 33.06 15.60 -7.99
CA LYS A 161 33.81 14.37 -8.29
C LYS A 161 33.23 13.13 -7.60
N GLY A 162 32.35 13.31 -6.63
CA GLY A 162 31.69 12.23 -5.91
C GLY A 162 30.66 11.46 -6.75
N THR A 163 30.19 10.35 -6.17
CA THR A 163 29.19 9.48 -6.82
C THR A 163 27.79 10.05 -6.65
N VAL A 164 26.99 10.04 -7.70
CA VAL A 164 25.60 10.49 -7.67
C VAL A 164 24.69 9.39 -8.20
N LEU A 165 23.72 8.99 -7.39
CA LEU A 165 22.77 7.92 -7.69
C LEU A 165 21.35 8.42 -7.48
N HIS A 166 20.39 7.89 -8.24
CA HIS A 166 19.00 7.87 -7.79
C HIS A 166 18.77 6.62 -6.94
N ALA A 167 17.76 6.65 -6.08
CA ALA A 167 17.34 5.47 -5.32
C ALA A 167 17.03 4.25 -6.22
N GLN A 168 16.66 4.47 -7.49
CA GLN A 168 16.45 3.41 -8.49
C GLN A 168 17.72 2.60 -8.77
N GLN A 169 18.89 3.23 -8.65
CA GLN A 169 20.20 2.65 -8.96
C GLN A 169 20.89 2.09 -7.71
N TYR A 170 20.40 2.41 -6.51
CA TYR A 170 20.92 1.88 -5.26
C TYR A 170 20.46 0.44 -5.03
N ARG A 171 21.34 -0.41 -4.48
CA ARG A 171 21.04 -1.80 -4.13
C ARG A 171 21.46 -2.12 -2.71
N ASP A 172 22.71 -1.86 -2.38
CA ASP A 172 23.24 -1.97 -1.03
C ASP A 172 24.61 -1.27 -0.94
N TYR A 173 25.08 -1.05 0.28
CA TYR A 173 26.34 -0.35 0.53
C TYR A 173 27.56 -1.01 -0.11
N LYS A 174 27.59 -2.35 -0.26
CA LYS A 174 28.73 -3.07 -0.85
C LYS A 174 28.71 -2.97 -2.36
N LYS A 175 27.58 -3.27 -2.99
CA LYS A 175 27.40 -3.23 -4.45
C LYS A 175 27.61 -1.84 -5.02
N ASN A 176 27.26 -0.81 -4.24
CA ASN A 176 27.45 0.58 -4.63
C ASN A 176 28.79 1.20 -4.13
N ASP A 177 29.70 0.41 -3.55
CA ASP A 177 31.01 0.86 -3.03
C ASP A 177 30.88 2.06 -2.07
N LEU A 178 30.11 1.92 -0.99
CA LEU A 178 29.82 3.00 -0.04
C LEU A 178 30.51 2.84 1.33
N ASP A 179 31.29 1.78 1.50
CA ASP A 179 31.96 1.47 2.77
C ASP A 179 32.87 2.63 3.21
N ALA A 180 32.76 3.01 4.48
CA ALA A 180 33.50 4.13 5.08
C ALA A 180 33.35 5.51 4.37
N LYS A 181 32.39 5.69 3.46
CA LYS A 181 32.13 6.97 2.78
C LYS A 181 31.20 7.89 3.57
N ARG A 182 31.21 9.18 3.27
CA ARG A 182 30.23 10.17 3.72
C ARG A 182 29.10 10.21 2.69
N VAL A 183 27.92 9.75 3.08
CA VAL A 183 26.78 9.57 2.16
C VAL A 183 25.64 10.51 2.53
N MET A 184 25.15 11.28 1.57
CA MET A 184 23.93 12.07 1.71
C MET A 184 22.77 11.42 0.97
N VAL A 185 21.69 11.13 1.68
CA VAL A 185 20.40 10.71 1.12
C VAL A 185 19.48 11.92 1.04
N VAL A 186 18.96 12.22 -0.15
CA VAL A 186 18.09 13.38 -0.39
C VAL A 186 16.64 12.92 -0.51
N GLY A 187 15.80 13.33 0.45
CA GLY A 187 14.38 13.01 0.55
C GLY A 187 14.05 12.12 1.75
N ILE A 188 12.97 12.46 2.47
CA ILE A 188 12.50 11.75 3.69
C ILE A 188 11.19 10.98 3.43
N GLY A 189 11.07 10.32 2.28
CA GLY A 189 10.02 9.33 2.04
C GLY A 189 10.44 7.94 2.55
N ASN A 190 9.56 6.94 2.44
CA ASN A 190 9.88 5.55 2.81
C ASN A 190 11.23 5.08 2.25
N THR A 191 11.44 5.23 0.93
CA THR A 191 12.72 4.88 0.30
C THR A 191 13.92 5.63 0.87
N GLY A 192 13.77 6.92 1.19
CA GLY A 192 14.87 7.71 1.76
C GLY A 192 15.21 7.27 3.19
N CYS A 193 14.19 6.99 4.00
CA CYS A 193 14.35 6.44 5.35
C CYS A 193 15.00 5.05 5.29
N ASP A 194 14.51 4.14 4.45
CA ASP A 194 15.06 2.78 4.33
C ASP A 194 16.53 2.81 3.87
N ILE A 195 16.85 3.62 2.85
CA ILE A 195 18.25 3.77 2.41
C ILE A 195 19.11 4.33 3.54
N ALA A 196 18.66 5.37 4.25
CA ALA A 196 19.44 5.95 5.34
C ALA A 196 19.66 4.95 6.48
N MET A 197 18.64 4.18 6.86
CA MET A 197 18.74 3.11 7.86
C MET A 197 19.67 1.97 7.40
N SER A 198 19.62 1.60 6.12
CA SER A 198 20.51 0.60 5.53
C SER A 198 21.99 1.02 5.55
N LEU A 199 22.27 2.33 5.59
CA LEU A 199 23.62 2.87 5.50
C LEU A 199 24.23 3.20 6.87
N CYS A 200 23.43 3.63 7.84
CA CYS A 200 23.92 4.29 9.07
C CYS A 200 24.87 3.45 9.93
N LYS A 201 24.86 2.12 9.76
CA LYS A 201 25.76 1.18 10.47
C LYS A 201 26.99 0.76 9.66
N HIS A 202 27.12 1.21 8.40
CA HIS A 202 28.12 0.72 7.45
C HIS A 202 29.00 1.83 6.86
N VAL A 203 28.51 3.06 6.82
CA VAL A 203 29.23 4.19 6.22
C VAL A 203 29.82 5.09 7.31
N SER A 204 30.75 6.00 6.95
CA SER A 204 31.40 6.90 7.92
C SER A 204 30.44 7.93 8.48
N LYS A 205 29.57 8.50 7.61
CA LYS A 205 28.49 9.41 8.01
C LYS A 205 27.30 9.26 7.08
N THR A 206 26.10 9.21 7.66
CA THR A 206 24.84 9.26 6.92
C THR A 206 24.13 10.59 7.16
N TYR A 207 24.01 11.40 6.11
CA TYR A 207 23.22 12.63 6.12
C TYR A 207 21.87 12.38 5.48
N LEU A 208 20.78 12.83 6.11
CA LEU A 208 19.43 12.77 5.54
C LEU A 208 18.94 14.19 5.27
N ALA A 209 18.96 14.61 4.01
CA ALA A 209 18.64 15.97 3.59
C ALA A 209 17.20 16.08 3.06
N TYR A 210 16.41 17.01 3.59
CA TYR A 210 15.03 17.23 3.13
C TYR A 210 14.61 18.71 3.24
N ARG A 211 13.82 19.16 2.26
CA ARG A 211 13.32 20.56 2.18
C ARG A 211 12.12 20.81 3.09
N ARG A 212 11.27 19.79 3.25
CA ARG A 212 10.07 19.80 4.09
C ARG A 212 10.11 18.52 4.93
N GLY A 213 9.64 18.62 6.17
CA GLY A 213 9.47 17.45 7.01
C GLY A 213 8.41 16.49 6.47
N ARG A 214 8.26 15.35 7.12
CA ARG A 214 7.23 14.35 6.83
C ARG A 214 6.75 13.74 8.14
N PHE A 215 5.47 13.36 8.19
CA PHE A 215 5.01 12.45 9.22
C PHE A 215 5.82 11.16 9.12
N VAL A 216 6.63 10.88 10.13
CA VAL A 216 7.27 9.59 10.32
C VAL A 216 6.58 8.91 11.49
N VAL A 217 6.08 7.70 11.27
CA VAL A 217 5.30 6.97 12.27
C VAL A 217 5.81 5.54 12.39
N SER A 218 5.65 4.98 13.59
CA SER A 218 5.83 3.55 13.79
C SER A 218 4.69 2.79 13.11
N ARG A 219 5.03 1.63 12.56
CA ARG A 219 4.08 0.62 12.06
C ARG A 219 3.23 0.00 13.19
N TYR A 220 3.73 0.10 14.42
CA TYR A 220 3.14 -0.49 15.61
C TYR A 220 2.61 0.58 16.57
N GLU A 221 1.54 0.26 17.27
CA GLU A 221 1.11 0.98 18.47
C GLU A 221 1.96 0.63 19.70
N ASN A 222 1.71 1.30 20.82
CA ASN A 222 2.40 1.06 22.08
C ASN A 222 2.27 -0.39 22.58
N SER A 223 1.18 -1.06 22.24
CA SER A 223 0.94 -2.47 22.56
C SER A 223 1.61 -3.45 21.61
N GLY A 224 2.26 -2.96 20.55
CA GLY A 224 2.81 -3.83 19.51
C GLY A 224 1.79 -4.37 18.51
N VAL A 225 0.54 -3.92 18.56
CA VAL A 225 -0.44 -4.21 17.52
C VAL A 225 -0.16 -3.34 16.28
N PRO A 226 -0.22 -3.88 15.05
CA PRO A 226 -0.12 -3.06 13.84
C PRO A 226 -1.21 -1.99 13.77
N THR A 227 -0.81 -0.73 13.57
CA THR A 227 -1.72 0.43 13.57
C THR A 227 -2.84 0.29 12.54
N ASP A 228 -2.54 -0.21 11.35
CA ASP A 228 -3.51 -0.33 10.25
C ASP A 228 -4.61 -1.38 10.54
N SER A 229 -4.29 -2.42 11.30
CA SER A 229 -5.23 -3.47 11.71
C SER A 229 -6.28 -3.00 12.72
N GLN A 230 -6.12 -1.78 13.26
CA GLN A 230 -7.02 -1.21 14.26
C GLN A 230 -8.13 -0.35 13.65
N ILE A 231 -8.10 -0.08 12.34
CA ILE A 231 -9.07 0.80 11.69
C ILE A 231 -10.22 -0.05 11.12
N PRO A 232 -11.40 -0.08 11.77
CA PRO A 232 -12.52 -0.85 11.26
C PRO A 232 -13.25 -0.12 10.12
N TRP A 233 -14.05 -0.87 9.37
CA TRP A 233 -14.83 -0.36 8.24
C TRP A 233 -15.60 0.93 8.55
N PRO A 234 -16.40 1.03 9.63
CA PRO A 234 -17.25 2.20 9.84
C PRO A 234 -16.43 3.48 10.08
N VAL A 235 -15.25 3.35 10.70
CA VAL A 235 -14.34 4.48 10.95
C VAL A 235 -13.70 4.94 9.64
N LEU A 236 -13.16 4.00 8.85
CA LEU A 236 -12.58 4.30 7.54
C LEU A 236 -13.60 4.98 6.61
N ARG A 237 -14.83 4.49 6.63
CA ARG A 237 -15.98 5.04 5.92
C ARG A 237 -16.33 6.46 6.34
N LEU A 238 -16.45 6.69 7.65
CA LEU A 238 -16.72 8.02 8.19
C LEU A 238 -15.62 8.99 7.77
N LYS A 239 -14.35 8.56 7.82
CA LYS A 239 -13.22 9.34 7.33
C LYS A 239 -13.40 9.73 5.85
N TYR A 240 -13.71 8.78 4.98
CA TYR A 240 -13.91 9.08 3.55
C TYR A 240 -15.07 10.05 3.31
N LEU A 241 -16.17 9.90 4.04
CA LEU A 241 -17.29 10.84 3.98
C LEU A 241 -16.87 12.25 4.42
N MET A 242 -16.12 12.35 5.53
CA MET A 242 -15.59 13.61 6.04
C MET A 242 -14.58 14.24 5.08
N ASP A 243 -13.67 13.46 4.48
CA ASP A 243 -12.74 13.93 3.45
C ASP A 243 -13.47 14.53 2.24
N TYR A 244 -14.65 14.00 1.92
CA TYR A 244 -15.45 14.45 0.79
C TYR A 244 -16.28 15.72 1.10
N TYR A 245 -17.00 15.72 2.23
CA TYR A 245 -17.98 16.78 2.55
C TYR A 245 -17.42 17.87 3.48
N LEU A 246 -16.47 17.54 4.34
CA LEU A 246 -15.88 18.43 5.34
C LEU A 246 -14.33 18.41 5.27
N PRO A 247 -13.71 18.63 4.09
CA PRO A 247 -12.29 18.38 3.86
C PRO A 247 -11.38 19.17 4.80
N THR A 248 -11.67 20.45 5.08
CA THR A 248 -10.86 21.28 5.98
C THR A 248 -10.82 20.72 7.40
N LEU A 249 -11.97 20.27 7.93
CA LEU A 249 -12.07 19.69 9.27
C LEU A 249 -11.39 18.32 9.32
N SER A 250 -11.63 17.47 8.31
CA SER A 250 -11.02 16.15 8.21
C SER A 250 -9.50 16.22 8.15
N LYS A 251 -8.98 17.13 7.31
CA LYS A 251 -7.55 17.43 7.17
C LYS A 251 -6.93 17.85 8.51
N TRP A 252 -7.53 18.84 9.18
CA TRP A 252 -7.06 19.30 10.48
C TRP A 252 -7.05 18.17 11.53
N ALA A 253 -8.13 17.38 11.60
CA ALA A 253 -8.24 16.29 12.58
C ALA A 253 -7.19 15.20 12.31
N THR A 254 -7.03 14.81 11.05
CA THR A 254 -6.06 13.78 10.63
C THR A 254 -4.62 14.24 10.86
N ASP A 255 -4.28 15.48 10.47
CA ASP A 255 -2.92 16.01 10.66
C ASP A 255 -2.58 16.17 12.15
N LYS A 256 -3.55 16.56 12.98
CA LYS A 256 -3.37 16.63 14.43
C LYS A 256 -3.16 15.24 15.03
N PHE A 257 -3.95 14.25 14.62
CA PHE A 257 -3.77 12.86 15.03
C PHE A 257 -2.38 12.34 14.65
N MET A 258 -1.95 12.54 13.40
CA MET A 258 -0.64 12.09 12.91
C MET A 258 0.52 12.81 13.60
N THR A 259 0.38 14.12 13.88
CA THR A 259 1.38 14.88 14.65
C THR A 259 1.53 14.30 16.06
N ASN A 260 0.41 14.05 16.74
CA ASN A 260 0.42 13.47 18.08
C ASN A 260 0.99 12.06 18.09
N LYS A 261 0.63 11.22 17.11
CA LYS A 261 1.20 9.87 16.95
C LYS A 261 2.72 9.92 16.79
N MET A 262 3.23 10.78 15.89
CA MET A 262 4.67 10.96 15.69
C MET A 262 5.40 11.45 16.95
N ILE A 263 4.79 12.37 17.71
CA ILE A 263 5.34 12.83 19.01
C ILE A 263 5.37 11.69 20.02
N ASN A 264 4.30 10.91 20.12
CA ASN A 264 4.24 9.75 21.01
C ASN A 264 5.28 8.69 20.63
N ASP A 265 5.44 8.40 19.34
CA ASP A 265 6.43 7.43 18.85
C ASP A 265 7.86 7.89 19.14
N SER A 266 8.17 9.17 18.91
CA SER A 266 9.47 9.73 19.27
C SER A 266 9.73 9.72 20.78
N ALA A 267 8.71 10.03 21.60
CA ALA A 267 8.87 10.11 23.05
C ALA A 267 9.25 8.78 23.70
N LYS A 268 8.98 7.64 23.05
CA LYS A 268 9.42 6.30 23.50
C LYS A 268 10.93 6.15 23.57
N HIS A 269 11.64 6.91 22.74
CA HIS A 269 13.10 6.82 22.60
C HIS A 269 13.83 7.95 23.34
N GLU A 270 13.09 8.83 24.02
CA GLU A 270 13.70 9.80 24.92
C GLU A 270 14.26 9.07 26.16
N PRO A 271 15.48 9.41 26.62
CA PRO A 271 16.08 8.80 27.80
C PRO A 271 15.16 8.94 29.02
N ASP A 272 14.88 7.81 29.68
CA ASP A 272 14.07 7.78 30.90
C ASP A 272 14.94 7.41 32.10
N ASP A 273 15.28 8.42 32.92
CA ASP A 273 15.97 8.22 34.20
C ASP A 273 14.99 8.03 35.38
N GLY A 274 13.68 7.87 35.09
CA GLY A 274 12.61 7.74 36.07
C GLY A 274 12.22 9.05 36.77
N LYS A 275 12.87 10.19 36.45
CA LYS A 275 12.61 11.49 37.09
C LYS A 275 11.71 12.40 36.26
N ILE A 276 11.52 12.09 34.98
CA ILE A 276 10.70 12.89 34.07
C ILE A 276 9.30 12.29 33.90
N SER A 277 8.28 13.13 34.08
CA SER A 277 6.89 12.74 33.78
C SER A 277 6.69 12.51 32.28
N GLU A 278 5.71 11.67 31.93
CA GLU A 278 5.31 11.41 30.53
C GLU A 278 5.03 12.70 29.75
N ARG A 279 4.32 13.65 30.37
CA ARG A 279 4.02 14.95 29.76
C ARG A 279 5.28 15.78 29.46
N GLN A 280 6.29 15.72 30.32
CA GLN A 280 7.57 16.38 30.06
C GLN A 280 8.30 15.71 28.90
N ARG A 281 8.28 14.37 28.83
CA ARG A 281 8.87 13.57 27.75
C ARG A 281 8.27 13.91 26.39
N LEU A 282 6.94 13.95 26.31
CA LEU A 282 6.21 14.40 25.13
C LEU A 282 6.60 15.82 24.72
N GLY A 283 6.78 16.73 25.69
CA GLY A 283 7.23 18.10 25.43
C GLY A 283 8.67 18.21 24.93
N ILE A 284 9.56 17.29 25.33
CA ILE A 284 10.94 17.21 24.81
C ILE A 284 10.91 16.68 23.36
N ALA A 285 10.20 15.58 23.13
CA ALA A 285 10.04 14.98 21.80
C ALA A 285 9.44 15.98 20.80
N GLU A 286 8.39 16.70 21.20
CA GLU A 286 7.79 17.74 20.35
C GLU A 286 8.80 18.84 19.97
N LYS A 287 9.63 19.28 20.92
CA LYS A 287 10.67 20.29 20.65
C LYS A 287 11.71 19.78 19.66
N ARG A 288 12.13 18.52 19.74
CA ARG A 288 13.07 17.92 18.76
C ARG A 288 12.45 17.80 17.39
N ILE A 289 11.24 17.24 17.31
CA ILE A 289 10.48 17.06 16.07
C ILE A 289 10.32 18.39 15.31
N ARG A 290 9.94 19.47 16.02
CA ARG A 290 9.73 20.78 15.40
C ARG A 290 11.02 21.58 15.18
N GLY A 291 12.00 21.41 16.06
CA GLY A 291 13.25 22.16 16.05
C GLY A 291 14.40 21.40 15.39
N GLU A 292 15.02 20.50 16.15
CA GLU A 292 16.26 19.79 15.76
C GLU A 292 16.09 18.99 14.46
N TRP A 293 15.02 18.21 14.36
CA TRP A 293 14.76 17.31 13.24
C TRP A 293 13.83 17.92 12.18
N ARG A 294 13.20 19.06 12.42
CA ARG A 294 12.40 19.80 11.41
C ARG A 294 11.40 18.91 10.64
N LEU A 295 10.81 17.93 11.33
CA LEU A 295 9.82 17.02 10.74
C LEU A 295 8.45 17.71 10.60
N VAL A 296 8.24 18.82 11.31
CA VAL A 296 7.05 19.67 11.21
C VAL A 296 7.51 21.14 11.04
N PRO A 297 6.95 21.92 10.10
CA PRO A 297 5.79 21.62 9.25
C PRO A 297 6.08 20.57 8.17
N CYS A 298 5.08 19.75 7.88
CA CYS A 298 5.09 18.75 6.83
C CYS A 298 3.81 18.79 6.00
N PRO A 299 3.81 18.18 4.80
CA PRO A 299 2.59 17.89 4.07
C PRO A 299 1.52 17.21 4.92
N SER A 300 0.27 17.52 4.61
CA SER A 300 -0.87 16.85 5.22
C SER A 300 -0.94 15.38 4.82
N MET A 301 -1.44 14.54 5.72
CA MET A 301 -1.77 13.14 5.39
C MET A 301 -2.82 13.05 4.28
N ALA A 302 -3.66 14.08 4.13
CA ALA A 302 -4.65 14.15 3.06
C ALA A 302 -4.03 14.32 1.65
N HIS A 303 -2.75 14.66 1.56
CA HIS A 303 -2.05 14.92 0.30
C HIS A 303 -0.89 13.96 0.05
N ARG A 304 -0.28 13.46 1.12
CA ARG A 304 0.90 12.60 1.05
C ARG A 304 0.92 11.60 2.20
N ASN A 305 1.13 10.33 1.87
CA ASN A 305 1.21 9.26 2.86
C ASN A 305 2.35 9.50 3.87
N PRO A 306 2.25 9.07 5.13
CA PRO A 306 3.37 9.12 6.07
C PRO A 306 4.52 8.23 5.61
N ALA A 307 5.71 8.45 6.18
CA ALA A 307 6.79 7.49 6.16
C ALA A 307 6.64 6.53 7.35
N ALA A 308 6.73 5.22 7.12
CA ALA A 308 6.59 4.22 8.16
C ALA A 308 7.98 3.68 8.53
N GLN A 309 8.55 4.17 9.62
CA GLN A 309 9.91 3.81 10.04
C GLN A 309 10.09 4.07 11.54
N GLU A 310 9.97 3.01 12.35
CA GLU A 310 10.13 3.07 13.81
C GLU A 310 11.57 3.38 14.25
N ASP A 311 12.58 2.93 13.49
CA ASP A 311 13.98 3.05 13.90
C ASP A 311 14.63 4.41 13.59
N ILE A 312 13.89 5.33 12.95
CA ILE A 312 14.44 6.63 12.57
C ILE A 312 14.74 7.52 13.79
N PHE A 313 13.87 7.47 14.83
CA PHE A 313 14.03 8.34 16.00
C PHE A 313 15.24 7.93 16.83
N PRO A 314 15.45 6.63 17.15
CA PRO A 314 16.71 6.16 17.73
C PRO A 314 17.93 6.60 16.92
N ALA A 315 17.90 6.43 15.59
CA ALA A 315 19.02 6.79 14.72
C ALA A 315 19.34 8.29 14.76
N PHE A 316 18.32 9.15 14.85
CA PHE A 316 18.52 10.60 15.04
C PHE A 316 19.06 10.93 16.43
N HIS A 317 18.57 10.29 17.49
CA HIS A 317 19.06 10.49 18.86
C HIS A 317 20.54 10.13 18.99
N ASN A 318 20.93 8.97 18.45
CA ASN A 318 22.29 8.46 18.50
C ASN A 318 23.23 9.18 17.52
N LYS A 319 22.67 10.01 16.63
CA LYS A 319 23.38 10.66 15.51
C LYS A 319 23.99 9.67 14.52
N ASP A 320 23.42 8.47 14.43
CA ASP A 320 23.70 7.50 13.38
C ASP A 320 23.25 8.06 12.02
N ILE A 321 22.16 8.82 12.02
CA ILE A 321 21.68 9.60 10.87
C ILE A 321 21.58 11.08 11.28
N ILE A 322 22.17 11.95 10.47
CA ILE A 322 22.21 13.39 10.73
C ILE A 322 21.19 14.11 9.82
N PRO A 323 20.10 14.67 10.39
CA PRO A 323 19.11 15.39 9.59
C PRO A 323 19.63 16.75 9.11
N MET A 324 19.69 16.95 7.80
CA MET A 324 20.21 18.15 7.15
C MET A 324 19.11 18.96 6.46
N GLN A 325 19.39 20.23 6.18
CA GLN A 325 18.52 21.03 5.32
C GLN A 325 18.51 20.48 3.89
N GLY A 326 17.50 20.83 3.11
CA GLY A 326 17.34 20.27 1.77
C GLY A 326 18.51 20.60 0.84
N PHE A 327 18.89 19.62 0.01
CA PHE A 327 19.85 19.80 -1.09
C PHE A 327 19.41 20.93 -2.03
N VAL A 328 20.37 21.82 -2.35
CA VAL A 328 20.22 22.91 -3.33
C VAL A 328 21.01 22.58 -4.58
N ASP A 329 22.33 22.47 -4.47
CA ASP A 329 23.24 22.16 -5.58
C ASP A 329 24.59 21.63 -5.05
N PHE A 330 25.48 21.23 -5.95
CA PHE A 330 26.88 20.99 -5.64
C PHE A 330 27.66 22.31 -5.66
N ALA A 331 28.59 22.48 -4.73
CA ALA A 331 29.35 23.73 -4.52
C ALA A 331 30.88 23.54 -4.61
N GLY A 332 31.35 22.36 -5.01
CA GLY A 332 32.76 22.05 -5.15
C GLY A 332 32.99 20.57 -5.50
N GLU A 333 34.23 20.12 -5.39
CA GLU A 333 34.63 18.77 -5.80
C GLU A 333 33.99 17.65 -4.95
N ASP A 334 33.78 17.92 -3.67
CA ASP A 334 33.20 16.98 -2.71
C ASP A 334 32.18 17.67 -1.79
N THR A 335 31.67 18.84 -2.19
CA THR A 335 30.89 19.71 -1.31
C THR A 335 29.48 19.96 -1.86
N VAL A 336 28.47 19.89 -0.99
CA VAL A 336 27.06 20.16 -1.30
C VAL A 336 26.59 21.42 -0.58
N LEU A 337 25.82 22.26 -1.29
CA LEU A 337 25.11 23.42 -0.76
C LEU A 337 23.70 23.03 -0.27
N LEU A 338 23.34 23.50 0.91
CA LEU A 338 22.06 23.27 1.56
C LEU A 338 21.18 24.52 1.59
N ALA A 339 19.88 24.32 1.85
CA ALA A 339 18.87 25.38 1.79
C ALA A 339 19.06 26.51 2.83
N ASP A 340 19.82 26.28 3.89
CA ASP A 340 20.21 27.31 4.87
C ASP A 340 21.49 28.07 4.48
N GLY A 341 22.06 27.79 3.30
CA GLY A 341 23.31 28.37 2.81
C GLY A 341 24.57 27.70 3.37
N THR A 342 24.43 26.69 4.23
CA THR A 342 25.58 25.92 4.72
C THR A 342 26.07 24.93 3.67
N THR A 343 27.33 24.52 3.80
CA THR A 343 27.94 23.49 2.96
C THR A 343 28.33 22.27 3.77
N VAL A 344 28.31 21.10 3.14
CA VAL A 344 28.73 19.84 3.75
C VAL A 344 29.53 19.00 2.76
N GLU A 345 30.63 18.44 3.23
CA GLU A 345 31.45 17.55 2.43
C GLU A 345 30.87 16.13 2.42
N VAL A 346 30.73 15.56 1.22
CA VAL A 346 30.13 14.25 0.96
C VAL A 346 30.84 13.56 -0.20
N ASP A 347 30.99 12.25 -0.12
CA ASP A 347 31.62 11.45 -1.18
C ASP A 347 30.56 10.88 -2.14
N VAL A 348 29.32 10.70 -1.65
CA VAL A 348 28.21 10.12 -2.40
C VAL A 348 26.91 10.87 -2.08
N VAL A 349 26.10 11.14 -3.11
CA VAL A 349 24.73 11.64 -2.97
C VAL A 349 23.73 10.67 -3.61
N ILE A 350 22.75 10.21 -2.83
CA ILE A 350 21.67 9.33 -3.26
C ILE A 350 20.36 10.11 -3.24
N PHE A 351 19.78 10.33 -4.42
CA PHE A 351 18.51 11.01 -4.58
C PHE A 351 17.34 10.03 -4.41
N ALA A 352 16.67 10.09 -3.26
CA ALA A 352 15.40 9.43 -2.98
C ALA A 352 14.22 10.40 -3.24
N THR A 353 14.27 11.09 -4.38
CA THR A 353 13.40 12.22 -4.74
C THR A 353 12.10 11.82 -5.42
N GLY A 354 11.83 10.51 -5.52
CA GLY A 354 10.58 9.95 -6.02
C GLY A 354 10.60 9.64 -7.50
N TYR A 355 9.43 9.31 -8.02
CA TYR A 355 9.25 8.80 -9.37
C TYR A 355 8.05 9.46 -10.04
N ARG A 356 7.97 9.31 -11.36
CA ARG A 356 6.77 9.62 -12.16
C ARG A 356 6.31 8.40 -12.94
N HIS A 357 5.03 8.42 -13.26
CA HIS A 357 4.43 7.43 -14.13
C HIS A 357 4.71 7.75 -15.60
N ASP A 358 5.04 6.73 -16.38
CA ASP A 358 5.30 6.87 -17.80
C ASP A 358 4.06 6.51 -18.64
N PHE A 359 3.38 7.54 -19.14
CA PHE A 359 2.25 7.38 -20.05
C PHE A 359 2.66 7.31 -21.54
N SER A 360 3.95 7.49 -21.88
CA SER A 360 4.43 7.45 -23.27
C SER A 360 4.20 6.09 -23.94
N ILE A 361 4.05 5.03 -23.15
CA ILE A 361 3.69 3.69 -23.62
C ILE A 361 2.37 3.68 -24.40
N MET A 362 1.46 4.64 -24.13
CA MET A 362 0.25 4.91 -24.93
C MET A 362 0.30 6.36 -25.43
N PRO A 363 1.02 6.65 -26.53
CA PRO A 363 1.27 8.02 -27.01
C PRO A 363 -0.01 8.84 -27.27
N GLU A 364 -1.10 8.16 -27.62
CA GLU A 364 -2.42 8.74 -27.93
C GLU A 364 -3.33 8.94 -26.71
N LEU A 365 -2.87 8.60 -25.49
CA LEU A 365 -3.64 8.83 -24.27
C LEU A 365 -3.88 10.33 -24.09
N GLU A 366 -5.14 10.71 -23.89
CA GLU A 366 -5.51 12.10 -23.65
C GLU A 366 -5.09 12.56 -22.26
N MET A 367 -4.49 13.75 -22.22
CA MET A 367 -3.97 14.41 -21.03
C MET A 367 -4.62 15.80 -20.91
N ASN A 368 -4.80 16.27 -19.68
CA ASN A 368 -5.32 17.61 -19.37
C ASN A 368 -6.69 17.89 -20.03
N GLY A 369 -6.96 19.11 -20.51
CA GLY A 369 -8.24 19.50 -21.12
C GLY A 369 -9.28 20.11 -20.17
N ALA A 370 -8.93 20.30 -18.89
CA ALA A 370 -9.79 20.89 -17.86
C ALA A 370 -9.05 21.97 -17.07
N ALA A 371 -9.79 22.76 -16.29
CA ALA A 371 -9.26 23.75 -15.35
C ALA A 371 -8.25 24.76 -15.97
N GLY A 372 -8.50 25.18 -17.21
CA GLY A 372 -7.66 26.16 -17.92
C GLY A 372 -6.45 25.57 -18.64
N MET A 373 -6.24 24.25 -18.60
CA MET A 373 -5.22 23.58 -19.43
C MET A 373 -5.83 23.06 -20.74
N GLY A 374 -5.12 23.29 -21.85
CA GLY A 374 -5.47 22.73 -23.15
C GLY A 374 -5.39 21.20 -23.16
N LEU A 375 -6.22 20.56 -24.00
CA LEU A 375 -6.16 19.12 -24.24
C LEU A 375 -4.84 18.76 -24.95
N GLN A 376 -4.15 17.76 -24.44
CA GLN A 376 -2.87 17.26 -24.94
C GLN A 376 -2.91 15.74 -25.04
N ILE A 377 -1.86 15.16 -25.61
CA ILE A 377 -1.65 13.70 -25.61
C ILE A 377 -0.34 13.36 -24.88
N ALA A 378 -0.23 12.13 -24.38
CA ALA A 378 0.96 11.67 -23.65
C ALA A 378 2.27 11.94 -24.42
N LYS A 379 2.27 11.72 -25.74
CA LYS A 379 3.42 12.02 -26.61
C LYS A 379 3.90 13.47 -26.53
N THR A 380 2.98 14.42 -26.42
CA THR A 380 3.31 15.85 -26.37
C THR A 380 3.79 16.30 -24.99
N THR A 381 3.49 15.51 -23.95
CA THR A 381 3.95 15.75 -22.57
C THR A 381 5.34 15.15 -22.29
N GLU A 382 5.92 14.39 -23.23
CA GLU A 382 7.24 13.75 -23.12
C GLU A 382 8.46 14.70 -23.11
N LYS A 383 8.28 16.03 -23.20
CA LYS A 383 9.43 16.95 -23.22
C LYS A 383 10.35 16.67 -22.02
N GLU A 384 11.64 16.48 -22.30
CA GLU A 384 12.68 16.37 -21.28
C GLU A 384 12.53 17.55 -20.33
N GLN A 385 12.20 17.25 -19.08
CA GLN A 385 11.94 18.30 -18.12
C GLN A 385 13.23 18.98 -17.70
N THR A 386 13.22 20.32 -17.75
CA THR A 386 14.27 21.10 -17.12
C THR A 386 14.00 21.14 -15.61
N PRO A 387 15.01 21.39 -14.79
CA PRO A 387 14.82 21.44 -13.34
C PRO A 387 13.82 22.50 -12.84
N GLU A 388 13.51 23.49 -13.67
CA GLU A 388 12.50 24.53 -13.45
C GLU A 388 11.05 23.96 -13.46
N ASP A 389 10.84 22.76 -14.01
CA ASP A 389 9.52 22.15 -14.15
C ASP A 389 8.96 21.56 -12.85
N LYS A 390 9.71 21.53 -11.74
CA LYS A 390 9.20 21.10 -10.42
C LYS A 390 8.22 22.10 -9.79
N GLU A 391 8.22 23.35 -10.25
CA GLU A 391 7.25 24.37 -9.85
C GLU A 391 6.06 24.45 -10.81
N GLN A 392 6.10 23.72 -11.93
CA GLN A 392 4.99 23.67 -12.87
C GLN A 392 3.95 22.63 -12.46
N GLU A 393 2.69 22.99 -12.67
CA GLU A 393 1.54 22.13 -12.44
C GLU A 393 1.62 20.88 -13.32
N PRO A 394 1.58 19.66 -12.75
CA PRO A 394 1.81 18.44 -13.53
C PRO A 394 0.67 18.17 -14.52
N SER A 395 1.02 17.52 -15.63
CA SER A 395 0.04 17.03 -16.59
C SER A 395 -0.66 15.79 -16.05
N LEU A 396 -1.98 15.78 -16.12
CA LEU A 396 -2.80 14.70 -15.59
C LEU A 396 -3.44 13.90 -16.73
N PRO A 397 -3.42 12.56 -16.69
CA PRO A 397 -4.12 11.73 -17.67
C PRO A 397 -5.64 11.88 -17.50
N ARG A 398 -6.38 11.78 -18.61
CA ARG A 398 -7.84 11.75 -18.59
C ARG A 398 -8.34 10.34 -18.34
N LEU A 399 -8.43 9.96 -17.07
CA LEU A 399 -8.87 8.64 -16.62
C LEU A 399 -10.08 8.77 -15.69
N TYR A 400 -11.23 8.27 -16.13
CA TYR A 400 -12.42 8.12 -15.29
C TYR A 400 -12.12 7.13 -14.17
N GLN A 401 -12.33 7.60 -12.93
CA GLN A 401 -12.00 6.87 -11.71
C GLN A 401 -10.57 6.32 -11.73
N MET A 402 -9.63 7.07 -12.34
CA MET A 402 -8.20 6.72 -12.42
C MET A 402 -7.91 5.41 -13.19
N VAL A 403 -8.93 4.78 -13.80
CA VAL A 403 -8.82 3.47 -14.45
C VAL A 403 -9.12 3.54 -15.94
N PHE A 404 -10.20 4.21 -16.35
CA PHE A 404 -10.72 4.10 -17.71
C PHE A 404 -10.51 5.40 -18.51
N PRO A 405 -9.80 5.39 -19.64
CA PRO A 405 -9.83 6.53 -20.57
C PRO A 405 -11.24 6.64 -21.17
N PRO A 406 -11.97 7.77 -21.03
CA PRO A 406 -13.39 7.85 -21.42
C PRO A 406 -13.68 7.34 -22.84
N LYS A 407 -12.91 7.78 -23.84
CA LYS A 407 -13.06 7.39 -25.26
C LYS A 407 -12.72 5.94 -25.57
N ARG A 408 -12.04 5.25 -24.66
CA ARG A 408 -11.48 3.90 -24.88
C ARG A 408 -11.80 2.93 -23.73
N ALA A 409 -12.71 3.28 -22.82
CA ALA A 409 -13.00 2.55 -21.60
C ALA A 409 -13.42 1.08 -21.81
N THR A 410 -14.01 0.78 -22.97
CA THR A 410 -14.38 -0.58 -23.37
C THR A 410 -13.22 -1.43 -23.88
N SER A 411 -12.01 -0.88 -24.04
CA SER A 411 -10.86 -1.59 -24.58
C SER A 411 -9.52 -1.29 -23.91
N ILE A 412 -9.43 -0.24 -23.08
CA ILE A 412 -8.24 0.14 -22.33
C ILE A 412 -8.60 0.33 -20.86
N ALA A 413 -7.73 -0.17 -19.97
CA ALA A 413 -7.76 0.14 -18.55
C ALA A 413 -6.33 0.36 -18.02
N PHE A 414 -6.19 1.29 -17.08
CA PHE A 414 -4.96 1.54 -16.33
C PHE A 414 -5.15 1.08 -14.88
N LEU A 415 -4.23 0.26 -14.39
CA LEU A 415 -4.15 -0.16 -12.98
C LEU A 415 -2.88 0.36 -12.30
N SER A 416 -2.11 1.19 -13.01
CA SER A 416 -0.80 1.69 -12.60
C SER A 416 -0.79 3.13 -12.09
N TRP A 417 -1.93 3.84 -12.17
CA TRP A 417 -2.05 5.24 -11.76
C TRP A 417 -3.13 5.43 -10.68
N LEU A 418 -2.92 4.76 -9.54
CA LEU A 418 -3.85 4.76 -8.42
C LEU A 418 -3.06 5.04 -7.14
N ALA A 419 -3.41 6.10 -6.43
CA ALA A 419 -2.78 6.48 -5.17
C ALA A 419 -3.81 6.43 -4.01
N PRO A 420 -4.24 5.20 -3.61
CA PRO A 420 -5.17 5.00 -2.51
C PRO A 420 -4.53 5.22 -1.13
N GLN A 421 -5.38 5.41 -0.12
CA GLN A 421 -4.98 5.41 1.29
C GLN A 421 -4.93 3.99 1.89
N GLU A 422 -5.48 2.98 1.20
CA GLU A 422 -5.40 1.56 1.57
C GLU A 422 -4.24 0.84 0.83
N ALA A 423 -4.04 -0.45 1.12
CA ALA A 423 -3.00 -1.26 0.47
C ALA A 423 -3.18 -1.29 -1.06
N VAL A 424 -2.24 -0.67 -1.79
CA VAL A 424 -2.37 -0.39 -3.23
C VAL A 424 -2.59 -1.64 -4.07
N TRP A 425 -1.97 -2.77 -3.73
CA TRP A 425 -2.16 -4.02 -4.49
C TRP A 425 -3.53 -4.66 -4.26
N CYS A 426 -4.11 -4.55 -3.06
CA CYS A 426 -5.48 -4.97 -2.81
C CYS A 426 -6.45 -4.05 -3.57
N VAL A 427 -6.24 -2.73 -3.54
CA VAL A 427 -7.08 -1.80 -4.32
C VAL A 427 -6.94 -2.06 -5.83
N SER A 428 -5.75 -2.43 -6.30
CA SER A 428 -5.52 -2.85 -7.69
C SER A 428 -6.26 -4.14 -8.03
N GLU A 429 -6.35 -5.08 -7.09
CA GLU A 429 -7.20 -6.26 -7.21
C GLU A 429 -8.66 -5.82 -7.41
N LEU A 430 -9.20 -5.00 -6.51
CA LEU A 430 -10.57 -4.50 -6.60
C LEU A 430 -10.84 -3.74 -7.91
N ALA A 431 -9.90 -2.91 -8.35
CA ALA A 431 -9.98 -2.21 -9.64
C ALA A 431 -9.97 -3.19 -10.82
N SER A 432 -9.13 -4.22 -10.79
CA SER A 432 -9.10 -5.24 -11.84
C SER A 432 -10.38 -6.09 -11.88
N MET A 433 -11.01 -6.32 -10.73
CA MET A 433 -12.33 -6.95 -10.63
C MET A 433 -13.40 -6.10 -11.30
N ALA A 434 -13.40 -4.78 -11.04
CA ALA A 434 -14.30 -3.83 -11.68
C ALA A 434 -14.08 -3.78 -13.21
N VAL A 435 -12.83 -3.76 -13.68
CA VAL A 435 -12.49 -3.83 -15.11
C VAL A 435 -13.03 -5.10 -15.75
N ALA A 436 -12.80 -6.25 -15.12
CA ALA A 436 -13.28 -7.53 -15.64
C ALA A 436 -14.82 -7.52 -15.78
N GLN A 437 -15.54 -7.14 -14.72
CA GLN A 437 -17.01 -7.07 -14.74
C GLN A 437 -17.53 -6.06 -15.76
N ALA A 438 -16.91 -4.88 -15.87
CA ALA A 438 -17.28 -3.86 -16.85
C ALA A 438 -17.17 -4.36 -18.29
N TRP A 439 -16.08 -5.07 -18.62
CA TRP A 439 -15.87 -5.59 -19.96
C TRP A 439 -16.74 -6.80 -20.28
N VAL A 440 -17.10 -7.61 -19.27
CA VAL A 440 -18.09 -8.67 -19.42
C VAL A 440 -19.47 -8.09 -19.68
N ALA A 441 -19.89 -7.07 -18.93
CA ALA A 441 -21.15 -6.38 -19.13
C ALA A 441 -21.26 -5.75 -20.53
N ASP A 442 -20.22 -5.04 -20.97
CA ASP A 442 -20.13 -4.48 -22.33
C ASP A 442 -20.23 -5.56 -23.41
N PHE A 443 -19.59 -6.72 -23.21
CA PHE A 443 -19.70 -7.84 -24.14
C PHE A 443 -21.11 -8.42 -24.18
N ALA A 444 -21.74 -8.67 -23.02
CA ALA A 444 -23.08 -9.23 -22.93
C ALA A 444 -24.13 -8.34 -23.61
N LEU A 445 -24.05 -7.02 -23.40
CA LEU A 445 -24.91 -6.02 -24.05
C LEU A 445 -24.78 -6.05 -25.58
N LYS A 446 -23.54 -6.14 -26.09
CA LYS A 446 -23.29 -6.19 -27.55
C LYS A 446 -23.81 -7.46 -28.23
N GLN A 447 -23.94 -8.55 -27.48
CA GLN A 447 -24.46 -9.82 -27.99
C GLN A 447 -26.00 -9.90 -27.94
N ASN A 448 -26.71 -8.83 -27.54
CA ASN A 448 -28.16 -8.84 -27.29
C ASN A 448 -28.59 -10.01 -26.38
N HIS A 449 -27.73 -10.43 -25.45
CA HIS A 449 -28.11 -11.42 -24.46
C HIS A 449 -29.17 -10.79 -23.55
N ASN A 450 -30.45 -11.16 -23.76
CA ASN A 450 -31.53 -10.80 -22.86
C ASN A 450 -31.20 -11.38 -21.48
N LEU A 451 -30.95 -10.50 -20.51
CA LEU A 451 -30.71 -10.92 -19.15
C LEU A 451 -32.02 -11.49 -18.58
N PRO A 452 -31.97 -12.63 -17.88
CA PRO A 452 -33.16 -13.13 -17.20
C PRO A 452 -33.63 -12.08 -16.19
N THR A 453 -34.93 -11.75 -16.18
CA THR A 453 -35.50 -10.89 -15.14
C THR A 453 -35.33 -11.58 -13.78
N PRO A 454 -34.84 -10.92 -12.71
CA PRO A 454 -34.71 -9.47 -12.51
C PRO A 454 -33.29 -8.88 -12.74
N TYR A 455 -32.39 -9.58 -13.41
CA TYR A 455 -30.99 -9.17 -13.54
C TYR A 455 -30.79 -8.00 -14.53
N GLN A 456 -30.03 -6.99 -14.10
CA GLN A 456 -29.42 -5.97 -14.96
C GLN A 456 -27.91 -5.97 -14.70
N PRO A 457 -27.05 -5.66 -15.68
CA PRO A 457 -25.62 -5.63 -15.43
C PRO A 457 -25.36 -4.46 -14.48
N SER A 458 -24.93 -4.77 -13.27
CA SER A 458 -24.60 -3.78 -12.24
C SER A 458 -23.35 -2.97 -12.61
N SER A 459 -22.57 -3.51 -13.54
CA SER A 459 -21.22 -3.04 -13.86
C SER A 459 -21.16 -2.34 -15.22
N ILE A 460 -22.24 -1.67 -15.64
CA ILE A 460 -22.24 -0.86 -16.87
C ILE A 460 -21.51 0.45 -16.61
N LEU A 461 -20.53 0.76 -17.46
CA LEU A 461 -19.85 2.05 -17.42
C LEU A 461 -20.79 3.18 -17.87
N PRO A 462 -20.69 4.38 -17.27
CA PRO A 462 -21.42 5.55 -17.75
C PRO A 462 -21.09 5.90 -19.20
N THR A 463 -21.86 6.81 -19.78
CA THR A 463 -21.57 7.32 -21.12
C THR A 463 -20.24 8.06 -21.16
N GLU A 464 -19.61 8.14 -22.34
CA GLU A 464 -18.35 8.89 -22.53
C GLU A 464 -18.46 10.32 -21.98
N LYS A 465 -19.57 11.01 -22.25
CA LYS A 465 -19.82 12.38 -21.78
C LYS A 465 -19.85 12.48 -20.26
N GLU A 466 -20.47 11.53 -19.57
CA GLU A 466 -20.52 11.50 -18.10
C GLU A 466 -19.14 11.22 -17.50
N MET A 467 -18.40 10.29 -18.11
CA MET A 467 -17.02 10.00 -17.72
C MET A 467 -16.10 11.22 -17.90
N GLU A 468 -16.19 11.92 -19.02
CA GLU A 468 -15.41 13.15 -19.27
C GLU A 468 -15.75 14.26 -18.26
N ALA A 469 -17.03 14.41 -17.92
CA ALA A 469 -17.45 15.39 -16.92
C ALA A 469 -16.90 15.07 -15.51
N ASP A 470 -16.88 13.79 -15.12
CA ASP A 470 -16.27 13.37 -13.85
C ASP A 470 -14.75 13.56 -13.83
N VAL A 471 -14.07 13.31 -14.96
CA VAL A 471 -12.64 13.61 -15.14
C VAL A 471 -12.37 15.11 -14.96
N ASP A 472 -13.18 15.98 -15.56
CA ASP A 472 -13.03 17.42 -15.44
C ASP A 472 -13.22 17.90 -13.99
N LEU A 473 -14.19 17.33 -13.27
CA LEU A 473 -14.41 17.59 -11.84
C LEU A 473 -13.21 17.15 -11.00
N TYR A 474 -12.69 15.95 -11.26
CA TYR A 474 -11.51 15.43 -10.57
C TYR A 474 -10.28 16.29 -10.83
N HIS A 475 -10.01 16.64 -12.10
CA HIS A 475 -8.91 17.51 -12.51
C HIS A 475 -9.01 18.89 -11.84
N THR A 476 -10.20 19.49 -11.81
CA THR A 476 -10.42 20.78 -11.17
C THR A 476 -10.15 20.73 -9.66
N TRP A 477 -10.62 19.68 -9.00
CA TRP A 477 -10.39 19.46 -7.58
C TRP A 477 -8.90 19.22 -7.28
N TRP A 478 -8.26 18.29 -7.98
CA TRP A 478 -6.86 17.93 -7.75
C TRP A 478 -5.94 19.14 -7.90
N ARG A 479 -6.14 19.94 -8.95
CA ARG A 479 -5.34 21.15 -9.21
C ARG A 479 -5.53 22.23 -8.15
N LYS A 480 -6.75 22.37 -7.61
CA LYS A 480 -7.03 23.29 -6.50
C LYS A 480 -6.27 22.87 -5.24
N GLU A 481 -6.28 21.58 -4.91
CA GLU A 481 -5.55 21.05 -3.75
C GLU A 481 -4.03 21.14 -3.97
N TRP A 482 -3.53 20.83 -5.17
CA TRP A 482 -2.11 20.98 -5.51
C TRP A 482 -1.62 22.43 -5.38
N LYS A 483 -2.40 23.42 -5.82
CA LYS A 483 -2.07 24.86 -5.63
C LYS A 483 -1.99 25.27 -4.15
N THR A 484 -2.70 24.55 -3.28
CA THR A 484 -2.63 24.75 -1.83
C THR A 484 -1.41 24.05 -1.25
N ASP A 485 -1.02 22.89 -1.81
CA ASP A 485 0.12 22.10 -1.39
C ASP A 485 0.70 21.27 -2.56
N HIS A 486 1.82 21.74 -3.12
CA HIS A 486 2.50 21.10 -4.25
C HIS A 486 3.03 19.67 -3.97
N SER A 487 2.89 19.17 -2.73
CA SER A 487 3.26 17.79 -2.38
C SER A 487 2.16 16.76 -2.63
N MET A 488 1.00 17.20 -3.14
CA MET A 488 -0.11 16.32 -3.49
C MET A 488 0.31 15.24 -4.48
N MET A 489 0.00 14.01 -4.13
CA MET A 489 0.34 12.84 -4.95
C MET A 489 -0.50 12.80 -6.24
N GLU A 490 0.16 12.56 -7.38
CA GLU A 490 -0.53 12.27 -8.64
C GLU A 490 -1.32 10.97 -8.52
N GLY A 491 -2.53 10.91 -9.10
CA GLY A 491 -3.41 9.75 -9.02
C GLY A 491 -4.09 9.56 -7.65
N TYR A 492 -3.97 10.53 -6.74
CA TYR A 492 -4.61 10.46 -5.43
C TYR A 492 -6.13 10.35 -5.58
N VAL A 493 -6.71 9.36 -4.91
CA VAL A 493 -8.11 8.99 -5.10
C VAL A 493 -9.04 9.73 -4.13
N ARG A 494 -10.23 10.09 -4.61
CA ARG A 494 -11.31 10.62 -3.74
C ARG A 494 -12.03 9.43 -3.09
N GLY A 495 -11.54 9.01 -1.91
CA GLY A 495 -11.93 7.75 -1.27
C GLY A 495 -13.44 7.47 -1.24
N HIS A 496 -14.27 8.45 -0.90
CA HIS A 496 -15.72 8.25 -0.81
C HIS A 496 -16.36 7.80 -2.13
N SER A 497 -16.09 8.50 -3.23
CA SER A 497 -16.67 8.19 -4.54
C SER A 497 -15.94 7.04 -5.24
N PHE A 498 -14.63 6.92 -5.01
CA PHE A 498 -13.80 5.91 -5.68
C PHE A 498 -14.06 4.49 -5.18
N TYR A 499 -14.02 4.25 -3.86
CA TYR A 499 -14.21 2.89 -3.32
C TYR A 499 -15.63 2.39 -3.51
N ARG A 500 -16.63 3.21 -3.14
CA ARG A 500 -17.62 3.69 -4.10
C ARG A 500 -17.97 2.81 -5.30
N PHE A 501 -17.66 3.45 -6.42
CA PHE A 501 -17.61 2.92 -7.76
C PHE A 501 -16.95 1.54 -7.83
N LEU A 502 -15.76 1.35 -7.25
CA LEU A 502 -15.04 0.08 -7.39
C LEU A 502 -15.82 -1.11 -6.80
N HIS A 503 -16.40 -0.96 -5.60
CA HIS A 503 -17.16 -2.02 -4.94
C HIS A 503 -18.46 -2.35 -5.66
N GLU A 504 -19.14 -1.33 -6.20
CA GLU A 504 -20.35 -1.48 -7.00
C GLU A 504 -20.04 -2.18 -8.34
N MET A 505 -19.03 -1.70 -9.07
CA MET A 505 -18.61 -2.28 -10.36
C MET A 505 -18.02 -3.69 -10.22
N ALA A 506 -17.24 -3.95 -9.17
CA ALA A 506 -16.71 -5.29 -8.89
C ALA A 506 -17.78 -6.26 -8.36
N GLY A 507 -18.97 -5.76 -7.99
CA GLY A 507 -20.06 -6.59 -7.48
C GLY A 507 -19.78 -7.20 -6.11
N THR A 508 -19.04 -6.52 -5.24
CA THR A 508 -18.68 -7.08 -3.91
C THR A 508 -19.86 -7.18 -2.95
N GLY A 509 -20.92 -6.38 -3.17
CA GLY A 509 -22.06 -6.26 -2.26
C GLY A 509 -21.76 -5.54 -0.95
N LEU A 510 -20.50 -5.25 -0.64
CA LEU A 510 -20.06 -4.74 0.67
C LEU A 510 -20.85 -3.51 1.13
N TYR A 511 -21.00 -2.53 0.23
CA TYR A 511 -21.74 -1.29 0.50
C TYR A 511 -23.23 -1.57 0.77
N SER A 512 -23.85 -2.54 0.09
CA SER A 512 -25.25 -2.90 0.32
C SER A 512 -25.48 -3.52 1.70
N TYR A 513 -24.52 -4.30 2.21
CA TYR A 513 -24.63 -4.99 3.50
C TYR A 513 -24.12 -4.15 4.68
N LEU A 514 -23.19 -3.22 4.48
CA LEU A 514 -22.50 -2.52 5.57
C LEU A 514 -22.73 -1.01 5.65
N ASP A 515 -23.21 -0.34 4.60
CA ASP A 515 -23.20 1.14 4.56
C ASP A 515 -24.30 1.83 5.34
N HIS A 516 -25.43 1.16 5.53
CA HIS A 516 -26.59 1.82 6.10
C HIS A 516 -27.17 0.97 7.22
N PRO A 517 -27.27 1.51 8.46
CA PRO A 517 -28.14 0.94 9.48
C PRO A 517 -29.63 1.06 9.09
N LEU A 518 -29.94 1.42 7.84
CA LEU A 518 -31.27 1.47 7.24
C LEU A 518 -31.38 0.53 6.02
N SER A 519 -30.32 -0.16 5.62
CA SER A 519 -30.41 -1.15 4.55
C SER A 519 -31.04 -2.43 5.11
N PHE A 520 -32.03 -2.97 4.39
CA PHE A 520 -32.66 -4.24 4.77
C PHE A 520 -31.62 -5.37 4.86
N LYS A 521 -30.65 -5.39 3.93
CA LYS A 521 -29.55 -6.38 3.91
C LYS A 521 -28.63 -6.27 5.13
N GLY A 522 -28.35 -5.05 5.59
CA GLY A 522 -27.53 -4.81 6.78
C GLY A 522 -28.23 -5.23 8.07
N TRP A 523 -29.52 -4.89 8.23
CA TRP A 523 -30.34 -5.40 9.34
C TRP A 523 -30.46 -6.92 9.32
N TRP A 524 -30.65 -7.49 8.13
CA TRP A 524 -30.73 -8.93 7.95
C TRP A 524 -29.41 -9.62 8.35
N LEU A 525 -28.25 -9.06 7.96
CA LEU A 525 -26.95 -9.57 8.40
C LEU A 525 -26.79 -9.46 9.93
N TRP A 526 -27.17 -8.32 10.51
CA TRP A 526 -27.12 -8.12 11.96
C TRP A 526 -28.01 -9.10 12.73
N TRP A 527 -29.20 -9.42 12.21
CA TRP A 527 -30.13 -10.32 12.88
C TRP A 527 -29.73 -11.80 12.74
N ASN A 528 -29.33 -12.22 11.54
CA ASN A 528 -29.05 -13.63 11.24
C ASN A 528 -27.62 -14.04 11.57
N ASP A 529 -26.67 -13.10 11.58
CA ASP A 529 -25.26 -13.41 11.76
C ASP A 529 -24.52 -12.28 12.50
N ARG A 530 -24.84 -12.16 13.78
CA ARG A 530 -24.23 -11.16 14.67
C ARG A 530 -22.71 -11.25 14.73
N ASN A 531 -22.15 -12.46 14.61
CA ASN A 531 -20.71 -12.66 14.68
C ASN A 531 -20.03 -12.05 13.45
N LEU A 532 -20.50 -12.39 12.24
CA LEU A 532 -19.95 -11.80 11.02
C LEU A 532 -20.12 -10.28 10.98
N TRP A 533 -21.29 -9.77 11.38
CA TRP A 533 -21.49 -8.32 11.47
C TRP A 533 -20.49 -7.65 12.42
N ARG A 534 -20.28 -8.22 13.62
CA ARG A 534 -19.32 -7.70 14.61
C ARG A 534 -17.90 -7.71 14.06
N TRP A 535 -17.52 -8.79 13.38
CA TRP A 535 -16.22 -8.92 12.74
C TRP A 535 -15.98 -7.84 11.70
N LEU A 536 -16.97 -7.51 10.86
CA LEU A 536 -16.86 -6.46 9.86
C LEU A 536 -16.92 -5.05 10.46
N ALA A 537 -17.68 -4.86 11.54
CA ALA A 537 -17.86 -3.56 12.19
C ALA A 537 -16.70 -3.17 13.11
N ARG A 538 -15.98 -4.14 13.69
CA ARG A 538 -14.92 -3.91 14.68
C ARG A 538 -13.55 -4.49 14.30
N GLY A 539 -13.51 -5.45 13.39
CA GLY A 539 -12.28 -6.07 12.91
C GLY A 539 -11.56 -5.22 11.87
N PRO A 540 -10.33 -5.63 11.50
CA PRO A 540 -9.56 -4.96 10.46
C PRO A 540 -10.31 -5.02 9.12
N MET A 541 -10.31 -3.91 8.38
CA MET A 541 -10.75 -3.92 6.99
C MET A 541 -9.72 -4.68 6.16
N ASN A 542 -10.13 -5.84 5.63
CA ASN A 542 -9.30 -6.67 4.78
C ASN A 542 -10.03 -7.04 3.50
N SER A 543 -9.26 -7.35 2.46
CA SER A 543 -9.76 -7.68 1.13
C SER A 543 -10.61 -8.95 1.09
N TYR A 544 -10.46 -9.87 2.05
CA TYR A 544 -11.26 -11.10 2.13
C TYR A 544 -12.75 -10.79 2.23
N SER A 545 -13.10 -9.66 2.87
CA SER A 545 -14.47 -9.18 2.97
C SER A 545 -15.13 -8.90 1.61
N TRP A 546 -14.35 -8.64 0.56
CA TRP A 546 -14.84 -8.30 -0.78
C TRP A 546 -15.41 -9.50 -1.55
N ARG A 547 -15.16 -10.73 -1.05
CA ARG A 547 -15.69 -11.98 -1.60
C ARG A 547 -16.58 -12.73 -0.60
N LEU A 548 -17.13 -12.04 0.41
CA LEU A 548 -18.06 -12.65 1.37
C LEU A 548 -19.45 -12.89 0.80
N PHE A 549 -19.98 -11.91 0.06
CA PHE A 549 -21.36 -11.92 -0.39
C PHE A 549 -21.41 -12.47 -1.81
N ASP A 550 -22.24 -13.49 -2.02
CA ASP A 550 -22.59 -13.93 -3.36
C ASP A 550 -23.59 -12.94 -3.95
N THR A 551 -23.14 -12.17 -4.93
CA THR A 551 -23.99 -11.20 -5.65
C THR A 551 -24.43 -11.73 -7.01
N ASN A 552 -23.92 -12.88 -7.44
CA ASN A 552 -24.18 -13.45 -8.74
C ASN A 552 -24.22 -15.00 -8.70
N PRO A 553 -25.20 -15.58 -7.99
CA PRO A 553 -25.29 -17.04 -7.80
C PRO A 553 -25.53 -17.79 -9.12
N ASP A 554 -26.19 -17.12 -10.08
CA ASP A 554 -26.53 -17.68 -11.39
C ASP A 554 -25.43 -17.48 -12.46
N ASP A 555 -24.27 -16.93 -12.06
CA ASP A 555 -23.11 -16.70 -12.93
C ASP A 555 -23.40 -15.86 -14.18
N ILE A 556 -24.26 -14.85 -14.01
CA ILE A 556 -24.73 -14.00 -15.10
C ILE A 556 -23.64 -12.98 -15.45
N PRO A 557 -23.18 -12.93 -16.72
CA PRO A 557 -22.15 -12.01 -17.16
C PRO A 557 -22.42 -10.55 -16.78
N GLY A 558 -21.54 -9.94 -15.98
CA GLY A 558 -21.58 -8.50 -15.64
C GLY A 558 -22.59 -8.12 -14.54
N CYS A 559 -23.17 -9.11 -13.85
CA CYS A 559 -24.17 -8.91 -12.79
C CYS A 559 -23.63 -9.16 -11.38
N GLY A 560 -22.30 -9.17 -11.21
CA GLY A 560 -21.64 -9.34 -9.93
C GLY A 560 -20.73 -10.56 -9.87
N ARG A 561 -20.51 -11.10 -8.68
CA ARG A 561 -19.51 -12.13 -8.41
C ARG A 561 -20.00 -13.16 -7.40
N LYS A 562 -19.51 -14.40 -7.57
CA LYS A 562 -19.58 -15.49 -6.61
C LYS A 562 -18.72 -15.24 -5.37
N ALA A 563 -19.24 -15.63 -4.20
CA ALA A 563 -18.46 -15.61 -2.97
C ALA A 563 -17.27 -16.60 -3.04
N TRP A 564 -16.19 -16.28 -2.33
CA TRP A 564 -15.11 -17.23 -2.10
C TRP A 564 -15.42 -18.05 -0.86
N ALA A 565 -15.41 -19.38 -0.98
CA ALA A 565 -15.78 -20.28 0.12
C ALA A 565 -14.95 -20.06 1.40
N GLY A 566 -13.68 -19.67 1.26
CA GLY A 566 -12.79 -19.37 2.39
C GLY A 566 -12.93 -17.96 2.99
N ALA A 567 -13.74 -17.07 2.40
CA ALA A 567 -13.77 -15.65 2.78
C ALA A 567 -14.17 -15.45 4.25
N ARG A 568 -15.21 -16.17 4.70
CA ARG A 568 -15.68 -16.10 6.09
C ARG A 568 -14.58 -16.50 7.07
N THR A 569 -13.94 -17.64 6.83
CA THR A 569 -12.86 -18.15 7.68
C THR A 569 -11.66 -17.21 7.66
N ALA A 570 -11.31 -16.62 6.52
CA ALA A 570 -10.20 -15.67 6.43
C ALA A 570 -10.48 -14.36 7.20
N VAL A 571 -11.70 -13.80 7.09
CA VAL A 571 -12.13 -12.62 7.88
C VAL A 571 -12.05 -12.92 9.38
N GLN A 572 -12.56 -14.08 9.79
CA GLN A 572 -12.54 -14.53 11.17
C GLN A 572 -11.12 -14.73 11.70
N GLU A 573 -10.28 -15.47 10.98
CA GLU A 573 -8.89 -15.75 11.38
C GLU A 573 -8.07 -14.47 11.54
N THR A 574 -8.33 -13.45 10.73
CA THR A 574 -7.61 -12.17 10.79
C THR A 574 -7.86 -11.46 12.13
N ILE A 575 -9.08 -11.56 12.65
CA ILE A 575 -9.45 -11.00 13.96
C ILE A 575 -8.75 -11.77 15.08
N CYS A 576 -8.76 -13.10 15.04
CA CYS A 576 -8.11 -13.93 16.05
C CYS A 576 -6.57 -13.77 16.04
N LYS A 577 -5.96 -13.64 14.86
CA LYS A 577 -4.50 -13.53 14.71
C LYS A 577 -3.94 -12.15 15.06
N ARG A 578 -4.77 -11.11 15.15
CA ARG A 578 -4.36 -9.80 15.69
C ARG A 578 -3.81 -9.94 17.12
N ILE A 579 -4.35 -10.89 17.90
CA ILE A 579 -3.92 -11.22 19.26
C ILE A 579 -2.58 -11.98 19.27
N ILE A 580 -2.21 -12.64 18.17
CA ILE A 580 -0.96 -13.43 18.05
C ILE A 580 0.25 -12.57 17.67
N ALA A 581 0.04 -11.46 16.93
CA ALA A 581 1.09 -10.48 16.60
C ALA A 581 1.80 -9.92 17.84
N PHE A 582 1.10 -9.95 18.97
CA PHE A 582 1.57 -9.69 20.32
C PHE A 582 2.91 -10.33 20.70
N LYS A 583 3.11 -11.60 20.29
CA LYS A 583 4.32 -12.36 20.62
C LYS A 583 5.60 -11.67 20.14
N GLU A 584 5.53 -11.04 18.98
CA GLU A 584 6.69 -10.44 18.32
C GLU A 584 7.12 -9.11 18.96
N THR A 585 6.26 -8.52 19.79
CA THR A 585 6.49 -7.21 20.40
C THR A 585 6.81 -7.27 21.89
N CYS A 586 6.61 -8.43 22.52
CA CYS A 586 7.02 -8.71 23.89
C CYS A 586 8.51 -9.00 23.99
N LEU A 587 9.34 -7.98 23.80
CA LEU A 587 10.78 -8.07 23.86
C LEU A 587 11.31 -7.66 25.24
N ASP A 588 12.30 -8.40 25.75
CA ASP A 588 13.06 -8.00 26.93
C ASP A 588 14.03 -6.86 26.61
N ALA A 589 14.76 -6.38 27.62
CA ALA A 589 15.73 -5.28 27.46
C ALA A 589 16.85 -5.58 26.43
N ASP A 590 17.09 -6.85 26.11
CA ASP A 590 18.05 -7.30 25.10
C ASP A 590 17.41 -7.53 23.73
N SER A 591 16.17 -7.06 23.53
CA SER A 591 15.39 -7.22 22.31
C SER A 591 15.08 -8.68 21.96
N LYS A 592 15.04 -9.58 22.95
CA LYS A 592 14.65 -10.98 22.73
C LYS A 592 13.21 -11.20 23.21
N SER A 593 12.40 -11.88 22.42
CA SER A 593 11.00 -12.13 22.82
C SER A 593 10.93 -12.98 24.09
N TYR A 594 10.27 -12.46 25.13
CA TYR A 594 9.99 -13.22 26.36
C TYR A 594 8.73 -14.08 26.25
N VAL A 595 7.94 -13.89 25.19
CA VAL A 595 6.84 -14.78 24.81
C VAL A 595 7.37 -15.81 23.81
N LEU A 596 7.52 -17.04 24.27
CA LEU A 596 8.13 -18.14 23.49
C LEU A 596 7.19 -18.70 22.44
N ALA A 597 5.90 -18.78 22.76
CA ALA A 597 4.86 -19.20 21.85
C ALA A 597 3.52 -18.59 22.23
N THR A 598 2.68 -18.38 21.22
CA THR A 598 1.26 -18.13 21.37
C THR A 598 0.57 -19.19 20.53
N SER A 599 -0.26 -20.01 21.17
CA SER A 599 -1.04 -21.02 20.47
C SER A 599 -2.50 -20.89 20.88
N GLY A 600 -3.41 -21.02 19.91
CA GLY A 600 -4.83 -20.76 20.15
C GLY A 600 -5.61 -20.64 18.86
N SER A 601 -6.76 -21.30 18.83
CA SER A 601 -7.78 -21.18 17.80
C SER A 601 -9.15 -21.38 18.45
N ILE A 602 -10.22 -21.20 17.68
CA ILE A 602 -11.54 -21.71 18.06
C ILE A 602 -11.41 -23.19 18.43
N ASN A 603 -12.04 -23.57 19.55
CA ASN A 603 -12.04 -24.92 20.14
C ASN A 603 -10.70 -25.44 20.67
N ASN A 604 -9.70 -24.57 20.93
CA ASN A 604 -8.51 -24.98 21.67
C ASN A 604 -8.83 -24.99 23.17
N ASN A 605 -9.65 -25.96 23.59
CA ASN A 605 -9.82 -26.36 24.97
C ASN A 605 -8.73 -27.39 25.24
N PRO A 606 -7.61 -27.03 25.87
CA PRO A 606 -6.63 -28.04 26.25
C PRO A 606 -7.35 -29.01 27.20
N GLU A 607 -7.55 -30.24 26.71
CA GLU A 607 -8.07 -31.40 27.45
C GLU A 607 -9.57 -31.44 27.83
N HIS A 608 -10.48 -30.73 27.14
CA HIS A 608 -11.92 -30.74 27.52
C HIS A 608 -12.16 -30.30 28.98
N SER A 609 -11.30 -29.44 29.52
CA SER A 609 -11.30 -29.04 30.93
C SER A 609 -12.57 -28.30 31.38
N ASN A 610 -13.33 -27.73 30.44
CA ASN A 610 -14.62 -27.09 30.70
C ASN A 610 -15.54 -27.15 29.46
N GLU A 611 -16.76 -27.70 29.59
CA GLU A 611 -17.71 -27.88 28.46
C GLU A 611 -18.23 -26.55 27.87
N ASN A 612 -18.08 -25.44 28.59
CA ASN A 612 -18.53 -24.12 28.15
C ASN A 612 -17.44 -23.28 27.46
N MET A 613 -16.16 -23.65 27.55
CA MET A 613 -15.07 -22.85 26.95
C MET A 613 -15.00 -23.02 25.43
N THR A 614 -15.27 -21.94 24.69
CA THR A 614 -15.29 -21.94 23.22
C THR A 614 -13.97 -21.47 22.56
N HIS A 615 -13.12 -20.75 23.30
CA HIS A 615 -11.87 -20.15 22.78
C HIS A 615 -10.79 -20.12 23.87
N GLY A 616 -9.57 -20.57 23.57
CA GLY A 616 -8.44 -20.54 24.50
C GLY A 616 -7.17 -20.10 23.79
N PHE A 617 -6.38 -19.24 24.44
CA PHE A 617 -5.06 -18.84 23.99
C PHE A 617 -4.04 -19.18 25.08
N ILE A 618 -3.10 -20.05 24.72
CA ILE A 618 -1.95 -20.42 25.55
C ILE A 618 -0.82 -19.47 25.19
N ILE A 619 -0.26 -18.82 26.20
CA ILE A 619 0.92 -17.97 26.06
C ILE A 619 2.04 -18.58 26.87
N GLU A 620 3.11 -18.97 26.18
CA GLU A 620 4.30 -19.55 26.79
C GLU A 620 5.31 -18.44 27.07
N PHE A 621 5.81 -18.38 28.31
CA PHE A 621 6.77 -17.37 28.74
C PHE A 621 8.13 -18.00 29.00
N ARG A 622 9.21 -17.25 28.72
CA ARG A 622 10.58 -17.73 28.97
C ARG A 622 10.85 -18.04 30.46
N ASN A 623 10.20 -17.32 31.36
CA ASN A 623 10.25 -17.57 32.80
C ASN A 623 9.06 -16.89 33.51
N ASP A 624 8.89 -17.23 34.80
CA ASP A 624 7.79 -16.73 35.63
C ASP A 624 7.82 -15.21 35.80
N ALA A 625 9.02 -14.61 35.91
CA ALA A 625 9.18 -13.17 36.04
C ALA A 625 8.66 -12.43 34.80
N HIS A 626 8.86 -12.97 33.60
CA HIS A 626 8.29 -12.43 32.36
C HIS A 626 6.76 -12.59 32.31
N ARG A 627 6.20 -13.69 32.83
CA ARG A 627 4.75 -13.83 32.98
C ARG A 627 4.19 -12.76 33.92
N VAL A 628 4.83 -12.57 35.08
CA VAL A 628 4.41 -11.56 36.07
C VAL A 628 4.53 -10.14 35.51
N TYR A 629 5.61 -9.84 34.79
CA TYR A 629 5.78 -8.58 34.08
C TYR A 629 4.67 -8.37 33.04
N PHE A 630 4.40 -9.37 32.21
CA PHE A 630 3.34 -9.32 31.21
C PHE A 630 1.98 -9.02 31.85
N LEU A 631 1.59 -9.75 32.88
CA LEU A 631 0.27 -9.61 33.51
C LEU A 631 0.07 -8.28 34.26
N ASN A 632 1.13 -7.71 34.84
CA ASN A 632 1.00 -6.58 35.77
C ASN A 632 1.52 -5.25 35.23
N VAL A 633 2.46 -5.29 34.27
CA VAL A 633 3.23 -4.11 33.84
C VAL A 633 3.06 -3.86 32.35
N ASP A 634 3.07 -4.92 31.55
CA ASP A 634 3.03 -4.79 30.10
C ASP A 634 1.68 -4.22 29.62
N VAL A 635 1.73 -3.06 28.95
CA VAL A 635 0.57 -2.40 28.34
C VAL A 635 -0.14 -3.32 27.36
N ALA A 636 0.63 -4.20 26.75
CA ALA A 636 0.15 -5.10 25.75
C ALA A 636 -0.85 -6.12 26.38
N TYR A 637 -0.72 -6.51 27.66
CA TYR A 637 -1.74 -7.33 28.36
C TYR A 637 -3.09 -6.62 28.47
N LYS A 638 -3.09 -5.33 28.83
CA LYS A 638 -4.32 -4.53 28.91
C LYS A 638 -5.02 -4.41 27.56
N GLU A 639 -4.27 -4.19 26.49
CA GLU A 639 -4.85 -4.11 25.15
C GLU A 639 -5.42 -5.44 24.65
N VAL A 640 -4.78 -6.57 24.98
CA VAL A 640 -5.31 -7.91 24.70
C VAL A 640 -6.67 -8.08 25.38
N PHE A 641 -6.81 -7.67 26.64
CA PHE A 641 -8.05 -7.83 27.40
C PHE A 641 -9.15 -6.82 27.01
N GLU A 642 -8.79 -5.58 26.64
CA GLU A 642 -9.76 -4.55 26.23
C GLU A 642 -10.32 -4.75 24.81
N HIS A 643 -9.57 -5.40 23.91
CA HIS A 643 -9.99 -5.67 22.53
C HIS A 643 -10.65 -7.04 22.34
N ILE A 644 -10.46 -7.97 23.26
CA ILE A 644 -11.24 -9.20 23.36
C ILE A 644 -12.50 -8.83 24.15
N ASP A 645 -13.63 -8.72 23.47
CA ASP A 645 -14.92 -8.22 24.00
C ASP A 645 -15.22 -8.76 25.42
N PRO A 646 -15.59 -7.89 26.39
CA PRO A 646 -15.92 -8.29 27.76
C PRO A 646 -17.16 -9.19 27.90
N ASN A 647 -17.81 -9.58 26.79
CA ASN A 647 -18.90 -10.59 26.77
C ASN A 647 -18.43 -11.99 26.30
N TYR A 648 -17.14 -12.22 26.10
CA TYR A 648 -16.59 -13.57 26.07
C TYR A 648 -16.21 -13.96 27.49
N ASP A 649 -17.16 -14.53 28.24
CA ASP A 649 -16.97 -14.96 29.64
C ASP A 649 -15.96 -16.13 29.82
N ASP A 650 -15.32 -16.60 28.75
CA ASP A 650 -14.54 -17.85 28.72
C ASP A 650 -13.12 -17.68 28.13
N PHE A 651 -12.34 -16.72 28.63
CA PHE A 651 -10.91 -16.61 28.29
C PHE A 651 -10.03 -17.05 29.46
N LEU A 652 -9.26 -18.13 29.27
CA LEU A 652 -8.24 -18.57 30.22
C LEU A 652 -6.85 -18.38 29.57
N ALA A 653 -6.06 -17.45 30.10
CA ALA A 653 -4.63 -17.36 29.78
C ALA A 653 -3.89 -18.44 30.57
N LEU A 654 -3.76 -19.64 30.01
CA LEU A 654 -2.93 -20.69 30.61
C LEU A 654 -1.46 -20.37 30.34
N GLY A 655 -0.74 -19.93 31.37
CA GLY A 655 0.69 -19.71 31.32
C GLY A 655 1.44 -21.02 31.51
N LEU A 656 2.16 -21.47 30.48
CA LEU A 656 3.14 -22.56 30.63
C LEU A 656 4.54 -21.95 30.69
N THR A 657 5.21 -22.15 31.82
CA THR A 657 6.65 -21.93 32.00
C THR A 657 7.32 -23.28 32.07
N ASP A 658 8.34 -23.51 31.24
CA ASP A 658 9.12 -24.74 31.26
C ASP A 658 9.63 -25.04 32.68
N GLY A 659 9.28 -26.23 33.19
CA GLY A 659 9.86 -26.80 34.40
C GLY A 659 9.20 -26.47 35.74
N VAL A 660 8.07 -25.77 35.77
CA VAL A 660 7.31 -25.53 37.01
C VAL A 660 5.83 -25.69 36.72
N TYR A 661 5.23 -26.86 36.98
CA TYR A 661 3.92 -27.03 37.65
C TYR A 661 3.58 -28.52 37.83
N GLY A 662 3.25 -28.87 39.08
CA GLY A 662 2.52 -30.08 39.45
C GLY A 662 0.99 -29.86 39.39
N PRO A 663 0.17 -30.85 39.78
CA PRO A 663 -1.26 -30.98 39.41
C PRO A 663 -2.25 -29.92 39.95
N SER A 664 -1.78 -28.83 40.58
CA SER A 664 -2.61 -27.99 41.45
C SER A 664 -3.08 -26.66 40.84
N LEU A 665 -3.05 -26.51 39.51
CA LEU A 665 -3.53 -25.30 38.81
C LEU A 665 -4.66 -25.61 37.78
N MET A 666 -5.37 -26.74 37.97
CA MET A 666 -6.62 -27.09 37.29
C MET A 666 -7.86 -26.80 38.16
N GLN A 667 -7.95 -25.62 38.78
CA GLN A 667 -9.20 -25.13 39.40
C GLN A 667 -9.52 -23.71 38.95
#